data_AF-V7B2V2-F1
#
_entry.id   AF-V7B2V2-F1
#
_cell.length_a   1.000
_cell.length_b   1.000
_cell.length_c   1.000
_cell.angle_alpha   90.00
_cell.angle_beta   90.00
_cell.angle_gamma   90.00
#
_symmetry.space_group_name_H-M   'P 1'
#
loop_
_entity.id
_entity.type
_entity.pdbx_description
1 polymer ?
#
loop_
_entity_poly.entity_id
_entity_poly.type
_entity_poly.pdbx_seq_one_letter_code
_entity_poly.pdbx_strand_id
1 'polypeptide(L)'
;MVAYGKKLRELQIQEWKGYYINYKLIKKKVKRYVEQLEVGAQNRHNVFRDFSMLLDNQIEKIVLFLLEQQGVLAHRLSDVGKEHYTLIQQPNSSNISELQEAYRDVGRDLLRLLNFVEMNAIGLRKILKKIDKRFGYKFTDYYVKTRANHPYSQLRQIFRHVGIGAVVGVLSHGLADLQDLQQCQGTYISIYDQPSYTHQDPVLNSIKEAVGRLSNSTNFLQFLGRHAFIMQEELPSPSEDHIVDERYHFMSLLLNLANTFLYMVNTYIIVPTADNYTLNLGAAASVCGVVIGTMAVAQMFSSVYFSAWSNRSYLRPLVFSSIVLLIGNTLYALAFDMNSIVVLLIGRLFCGLGSARAINRRYISDCVPLKLRMQASAGFVSASALGMACGPALACFLQTDFRIYKFTMNQDTLPGWVMSLAWLLYLLWLWICFKEPTHENEGRLVLYEADTGPAVHVAVENERTQPLLMNSEEKEQDEEGEEENDNAEETKKPVTSIVVAYKLLTPSVKVQLFVYFMLKYAMEIVLAESSLITEYYFIWSTSNVSIFLACLGLTVLPVNIVVGNYISNMFEERQVLLSSEIMVCIGLLLSFHIMIPYSVTQYVGSALITFVSAEVLEGVNLSLLSKTMSSRLSGGTFNGGLLSTEAGTLARVIADGTITISGYFSESNLLNTTLLPALLISVSSIIATCYSYNSLY
;
A
#
# COMPACT_ATOMS: atom_id res chain seq x y z
N MET A 1 15.03 36.18 6.41
CA MET A 1 13.89 36.12 5.44
C MET A 1 13.75 37.34 4.49
N VAL A 2 14.45 38.47 4.70
CA VAL A 2 14.49 39.62 3.77
C VAL A 2 15.40 39.36 2.55
N ALA A 3 16.37 38.44 2.69
CA ALA A 3 17.38 38.12 1.67
C ALA A 3 16.84 37.50 0.37
N TYR A 4 15.74 36.73 0.39
CA TYR A 4 15.30 36.01 -0.81
C TYR A 4 14.75 36.92 -1.90
N GLY A 5 14.05 38.01 -1.56
CA GLY A 5 13.55 38.97 -2.55
C GLY A 5 14.61 39.90 -3.15
N LYS A 6 15.81 39.93 -2.54
CA LYS A 6 17.03 40.56 -3.10
C LYS A 6 17.77 39.53 -3.97
N LYS A 7 18.01 38.33 -3.44
CA LYS A 7 18.63 37.19 -4.14
C LYS A 7 17.87 36.78 -5.43
N LEU A 8 16.53 36.82 -5.43
CA LEU A 8 15.72 36.58 -6.63
C LEU A 8 15.96 37.66 -7.70
N ARG A 9 16.17 38.92 -7.31
CA ARG A 9 16.44 40.02 -8.25
C ARG A 9 17.87 40.02 -8.80
N GLU A 10 18.81 39.55 -8.00
CA GLU A 10 20.23 39.45 -8.38
C GLU A 10 20.51 38.25 -9.29
N LEU A 11 19.78 37.14 -9.13
CA LEU A 11 19.95 35.92 -9.92
C LEU A 11 18.97 35.80 -11.10
N GLN A 12 18.12 36.81 -11.32
CA GLN A 12 17.16 36.84 -12.42
C GLN A 12 17.86 37.11 -13.75
N ILE A 13 17.58 36.27 -14.74
CA ILE A 13 17.93 36.54 -16.14
C ILE A 13 17.15 37.78 -16.59
N GLN A 14 17.85 38.84 -17.01
CA GLN A 14 17.25 40.15 -17.31
C GLN A 14 16.21 40.07 -18.44
N GLU A 15 16.48 39.27 -19.46
CA GLU A 15 15.59 39.02 -20.61
C GLU A 15 14.25 38.40 -20.16
N TRP A 16 14.26 37.55 -19.13
CA TRP A 16 13.08 36.78 -18.71
C TRP A 16 12.37 37.38 -17.50
N LYS A 17 12.77 38.59 -17.08
CA LYS A 17 12.30 39.26 -15.86
C LYS A 17 10.76 39.33 -15.76
N GLY A 18 10.07 39.50 -16.89
CA GLY A 18 8.60 39.55 -16.96
C GLY A 18 7.90 38.23 -16.61
N TYR A 19 8.56 37.09 -16.84
CA TYR A 19 8.00 35.76 -16.70
C TYR A 19 8.19 35.15 -15.29
N TYR A 20 9.11 35.68 -14.49
CA TYR A 20 9.26 35.25 -13.10
C TYR A 20 8.03 35.58 -12.24
N ILE A 21 7.81 34.76 -11.21
CA ILE A 21 6.75 34.97 -10.23
C ILE A 21 6.92 36.31 -9.52
N ASN A 22 5.87 37.14 -9.52
CA ASN A 22 5.94 38.46 -8.90
C ASN A 22 5.80 38.40 -7.37
N TYR A 23 6.84 37.91 -6.71
CA TYR A 23 6.87 37.69 -5.26
C TYR A 23 6.54 38.96 -4.44
N LYS A 24 6.96 40.14 -4.91
CA LYS A 24 6.73 41.41 -4.21
C LYS A 24 5.26 41.82 -4.26
N LEU A 25 4.63 41.71 -5.44
CA LEU A 25 3.21 42.01 -5.62
C LEU A 25 2.35 41.05 -4.79
N ILE A 26 2.64 39.75 -4.84
CA ILE A 26 1.92 38.74 -4.07
C ILE A 26 2.06 39.00 -2.58
N LYS A 27 3.27 39.28 -2.10
CA LYS A 27 3.51 39.63 -0.69
C LYS A 27 2.70 40.87 -0.24
N LYS A 28 2.59 41.90 -1.09
CA LYS A 28 1.82 43.11 -0.78
C LYS A 28 0.32 42.80 -0.69
N LYS A 29 -0.19 41.97 -1.62
CA LYS A 29 -1.60 41.52 -1.59
C LYS A 29 -1.91 40.64 -0.39
N VAL A 30 -1.02 39.68 -0.03
CA VAL A 30 -1.16 38.89 1.21
C VAL A 30 -1.29 39.80 2.43
N LYS A 31 -0.48 40.86 2.53
CA LYS A 31 -0.58 41.80 3.66
C LYS A 31 -1.93 42.52 3.69
N ARG A 32 -2.38 43.05 2.55
CA ARG A 32 -3.67 43.75 2.43
C ARG A 32 -4.85 42.84 2.79
N TYR A 33 -4.83 41.58 2.37
CA TYR A 33 -5.89 40.63 2.67
C TYR A 33 -5.93 40.23 4.16
N VAL A 34 -4.78 40.17 4.84
CA VAL A 34 -4.73 39.97 6.30
C VAL A 34 -5.35 41.19 7.02
N GLU A 35 -4.96 42.41 6.63
CA GLU A 35 -5.52 43.65 7.18
C GLU A 35 -7.04 43.74 6.94
N GLN A 36 -7.56 43.23 5.81
CA GLN A 36 -9.01 43.21 5.52
C GLN A 36 -9.80 42.14 6.30
N LEU A 37 -9.18 41.00 6.63
CA LEU A 37 -9.80 39.96 7.46
C LEU A 37 -9.83 40.35 8.94
N GLU A 38 -8.80 41.05 9.44
CA GLU A 38 -8.76 41.56 10.81
C GLU A 38 -9.85 42.63 11.06
N VAL A 39 -10.22 43.38 10.03
CA VAL A 39 -11.27 44.43 10.09
C VAL A 39 -12.68 43.85 9.85
N GLY A 40 -12.81 42.54 9.59
CA GLY A 40 -14.11 41.90 9.33
C GLY A 40 -14.80 42.35 8.04
N ALA A 41 -14.09 43.04 7.15
CA ALA A 41 -14.67 43.71 5.99
C ALA A 41 -15.03 42.78 4.81
N GLN A 42 -14.60 41.52 4.83
CA GLN A 42 -14.75 40.62 3.69
C GLN A 42 -14.83 39.14 4.09
N ASN A 43 -15.77 38.41 3.47
CA ASN A 43 -15.93 36.97 3.69
C ASN A 43 -14.64 36.22 3.30
N ARG A 44 -14.17 35.39 4.23
CA ARG A 44 -12.92 34.63 4.15
C ARG A 44 -12.79 33.76 2.89
N HIS A 45 -13.91 33.20 2.42
CA HIS A 45 -13.96 32.39 1.20
C HIS A 45 -13.62 33.21 -0.06
N ASN A 46 -14.06 34.46 -0.15
CA ASN A 46 -13.78 35.35 -1.28
C ASN A 46 -12.29 35.69 -1.35
N VAL A 47 -11.65 35.93 -0.21
CA VAL A 47 -10.21 36.20 -0.13
C VAL A 47 -9.39 35.00 -0.65
N PHE A 48 -9.77 33.78 -0.28
CA PHE A 48 -9.08 32.57 -0.76
C PHE A 48 -9.30 32.32 -2.25
N ARG A 49 -10.51 32.56 -2.77
CA ARG A 49 -10.80 32.46 -4.20
C ARG A 49 -9.95 33.45 -5.00
N ASP A 50 -9.97 34.72 -4.62
CA ASP A 50 -9.21 35.79 -5.30
C ASP A 50 -7.70 35.52 -5.26
N PHE A 51 -7.21 34.99 -4.14
CA PHE A 51 -5.82 34.63 -3.99
C PHE A 51 -5.43 33.41 -4.84
N SER A 52 -6.32 32.43 -4.93
CA SER A 52 -6.11 31.25 -5.77
C SER A 52 -6.05 31.63 -7.24
N MET A 53 -6.99 32.47 -7.72
CA MET A 53 -6.97 33.01 -9.08
C MET A 53 -5.68 33.79 -9.37
N LEU A 54 -5.18 34.54 -8.39
CA LEU A 54 -3.94 35.28 -8.56
C LEU A 54 -2.73 34.36 -8.72
N LEU A 55 -2.64 33.30 -7.92
CA LEU A 55 -1.58 32.31 -8.05
C LEU A 55 -1.69 31.55 -9.38
N ASP A 56 -2.90 31.17 -9.77
CA ASP A 56 -3.18 30.48 -11.04
C ASP A 56 -2.66 31.31 -12.22
N ASN A 57 -2.99 32.61 -12.29
CA ASN A 57 -2.50 33.52 -13.33
C ASN A 57 -0.96 33.66 -13.35
N GLN A 58 -0.29 33.54 -12.19
CA GLN A 58 1.17 33.58 -12.15
C GLN A 58 1.80 32.27 -12.61
N ILE A 59 1.20 31.14 -12.24
CA ILE A 59 1.62 29.81 -12.68
C ILE A 59 1.42 29.68 -14.19
N GLU A 60 0.28 30.09 -14.71
CA GLU A 60 -0.04 30.12 -16.14
C GLU A 60 1.03 30.82 -16.95
N LYS A 61 1.37 32.05 -16.54
CA LYS A 61 2.41 32.86 -17.17
C LYS A 61 3.77 32.14 -17.21
N ILE A 62 4.15 31.45 -16.13
CA ILE A 62 5.41 30.71 -16.04
C ILE A 62 5.38 29.50 -16.96
N VAL A 63 4.24 28.81 -17.01
CA VAL A 63 4.04 27.58 -17.79
C VAL A 63 4.04 27.87 -19.28
N LEU A 64 3.31 28.89 -19.73
CA LEU A 64 3.27 29.27 -21.14
C LEU A 64 4.67 29.65 -21.65
N PHE A 65 5.42 30.41 -20.86
CA PHE A 65 6.81 30.73 -21.19
C PHE A 65 7.71 29.49 -21.19
N LEU A 66 7.54 28.57 -20.25
CA LEU A 66 8.28 27.30 -20.23
C LEU A 66 8.04 26.49 -21.51
N LEU A 67 6.79 26.38 -21.96
CA LEU A 67 6.43 25.67 -23.19
C LEU A 67 7.03 26.33 -24.43
N GLU A 68 7.00 27.66 -24.51
CA GLU A 68 7.62 28.43 -25.58
C GLU A 68 9.14 28.15 -25.66
N GLN A 69 9.85 28.23 -24.53
CA GLN A 69 11.29 27.97 -24.49
C GLN A 69 11.64 26.50 -24.77
N GLN A 70 10.81 25.55 -24.34
CA GLN A 70 10.96 24.14 -24.72
C GLN A 70 10.82 23.95 -26.24
N GLY A 71 9.88 24.64 -26.88
CA GLY A 71 9.71 24.64 -28.34
C GLY A 71 10.94 25.19 -29.06
N VAL A 72 11.50 26.30 -28.59
CA VAL A 72 12.74 26.90 -29.15
C VAL A 72 13.92 25.93 -29.02
N LEU A 73 14.12 25.30 -27.86
CA LEU A 73 15.18 24.32 -27.65
C LEU A 73 15.00 23.07 -28.53
N ALA A 74 13.76 22.58 -28.65
CA ALA A 74 13.45 21.43 -29.50
C ALA A 74 13.71 21.74 -30.99
N HIS A 75 13.35 22.94 -31.46
CA HIS A 75 13.63 23.38 -32.82
C HIS A 75 15.13 23.44 -33.11
N ARG A 76 15.90 24.07 -32.22
CA ARG A 76 17.37 24.13 -32.35
C ARG A 76 18.02 22.76 -32.32
N LEU A 77 17.56 21.85 -31.45
CA LEU A 77 18.04 20.47 -31.45
C LEU A 77 17.71 19.72 -32.74
N SER A 78 16.53 19.98 -33.32
CA SER A 78 16.19 19.39 -34.61
C SER A 78 17.10 19.88 -35.72
N ASP A 79 17.52 21.15 -35.71
CA ASP A 79 18.42 21.69 -36.73
C ASP A 79 19.86 21.17 -36.56
N VAL A 80 20.37 21.17 -35.33
CA VAL A 80 21.67 20.55 -34.99
C VAL A 80 21.66 19.05 -35.33
N GLY A 81 20.53 18.36 -35.13
CA GLY A 81 20.34 16.96 -35.50
C GLY A 81 20.40 16.70 -37.02
N LYS A 82 19.91 17.63 -37.85
CA LYS A 82 20.02 17.53 -39.32
C LYS A 82 21.48 17.65 -39.75
N GLU A 83 22.21 18.62 -39.19
CA GLU A 83 23.64 18.81 -39.45
C GLU A 83 24.44 17.58 -38.99
N HIS A 84 24.10 17.00 -37.84
CA HIS A 84 24.68 15.76 -37.34
C HIS A 84 24.50 14.61 -38.33
N TYR A 85 23.31 14.42 -38.89
CA TYR A 85 23.05 13.37 -39.89
C TYR A 85 23.87 13.58 -41.18
N THR A 86 24.01 14.81 -41.66
CA THR A 86 24.86 15.09 -42.83
C THR A 86 26.34 14.81 -42.58
N LEU A 87 26.81 15.03 -41.35
CA LEU A 87 28.20 14.80 -40.96
C LEU A 87 28.55 13.31 -40.86
N ILE A 88 27.61 12.46 -40.43
CA ILE A 88 27.78 10.99 -40.44
C ILE A 88 28.01 10.49 -41.88
N GLN A 89 27.44 11.15 -42.89
CA GLN A 89 27.64 10.76 -44.30
C GLN A 89 28.98 11.23 -44.88
N GLN A 90 29.57 12.31 -44.35
CA GLN A 90 30.85 12.88 -44.81
C GLN A 90 31.70 13.36 -43.61
N PRO A 91 32.56 12.49 -43.04
CA PRO A 91 33.30 12.82 -41.83
C PRO A 91 34.46 13.78 -42.12
N ASN A 92 34.32 15.04 -41.70
CA ASN A 92 35.39 16.04 -41.65
C ASN A 92 35.68 16.44 -40.19
N SER A 93 36.95 16.44 -39.79
CA SER A 93 37.37 16.66 -38.39
C SER A 93 37.08 18.06 -37.84
N SER A 94 37.09 19.10 -38.68
CA SER A 94 36.75 20.48 -38.30
C SER A 94 35.28 20.62 -37.91
N ASN A 95 34.39 19.93 -38.63
CA ASN A 95 32.94 20.07 -38.48
C ASN A 95 32.41 19.36 -37.21
N ILE A 96 33.13 18.34 -36.70
CA ILE A 96 32.77 17.63 -35.46
C ILE A 96 32.87 18.57 -34.25
N SER A 97 33.93 19.40 -34.20
CA SER A 97 34.17 20.31 -33.07
C SER A 97 33.14 21.45 -33.05
N GLU A 98 32.77 21.97 -34.22
CA GLU A 98 31.73 23.01 -34.36
C GLU A 98 30.35 22.48 -33.93
N LEU A 99 30.00 21.25 -34.34
CA LEU A 99 28.74 20.62 -33.99
C LEU A 99 28.65 20.26 -32.50
N GLN A 100 29.76 19.81 -31.91
CA GLN A 100 29.85 19.58 -30.46
C GLN A 100 29.60 20.87 -29.68
N GLU A 101 30.15 22.00 -30.14
CA GLU A 101 29.92 23.30 -29.51
C GLU A 101 28.46 23.77 -29.69
N ALA A 102 27.83 23.48 -30.84
CA ALA A 102 26.41 23.75 -31.07
C ALA A 102 25.50 22.96 -30.10
N TYR A 103 25.79 21.68 -29.84
CA TYR A 103 25.09 20.91 -28.80
C TYR A 103 25.35 21.49 -27.39
N ARG A 104 26.57 21.92 -27.08
CA ARG A 104 26.89 22.58 -25.80
C ARG A 104 26.16 23.91 -25.63
N ASP A 105 26.00 24.69 -26.69
CA ASP A 105 25.21 25.93 -26.69
C ASP A 105 23.76 25.67 -26.31
N VAL A 106 23.13 24.67 -26.94
CA VAL A 106 21.78 24.24 -26.55
C VAL A 106 21.74 23.77 -25.09
N GLY A 107 22.77 23.05 -24.64
CA GLY A 107 22.90 22.64 -23.23
C GLY A 107 22.99 23.82 -22.26
N ARG A 108 23.71 24.89 -22.62
CA ARG A 108 23.79 26.13 -21.82
C ARG A 108 22.44 26.84 -21.74
N ASP A 109 21.68 26.88 -22.82
CA ASP A 109 20.34 27.48 -22.81
C ASP A 109 19.33 26.62 -22.03
N LEU A 110 19.46 25.30 -22.08
CA LEU A 110 18.69 24.41 -21.21
C LEU A 110 19.00 24.65 -19.73
N LEU A 111 20.27 24.88 -19.36
CA LEU A 111 20.65 25.23 -17.98
C LEU A 111 20.01 26.54 -17.52
N ARG A 112 19.94 27.55 -18.40
CA ARG A 112 19.23 28.80 -18.12
C ARG A 112 17.75 28.52 -17.83
N LEU A 113 17.10 27.69 -18.65
CA LEU A 113 15.70 27.30 -18.48
C LEU A 113 15.46 26.52 -17.18
N LEU A 114 16.32 25.55 -16.85
CA LEU A 114 16.26 24.78 -15.60
C LEU A 114 16.34 25.69 -14.37
N ASN A 115 17.28 26.65 -14.37
CA ASN A 115 17.41 27.63 -13.29
C ASN A 115 16.17 28.54 -13.19
N PHE A 116 15.59 28.96 -14.31
CA PHE A 116 14.34 29.71 -14.32
C PHE A 116 13.19 28.93 -13.66
N VAL A 117 13.01 27.66 -13.99
CA VAL A 117 11.96 26.82 -13.42
C VAL A 117 12.20 26.60 -11.92
N GLU A 118 13.45 26.32 -11.53
CA GLU A 118 13.84 26.14 -10.12
C GLU A 118 13.52 27.40 -9.29
N MET A 119 13.93 28.58 -9.77
CA MET A 119 13.67 29.85 -9.08
C MET A 119 12.18 30.11 -8.88
N ASN A 120 11.35 29.81 -9.89
CA ASN A 120 9.91 29.98 -9.82
C ASN A 120 9.25 28.97 -8.86
N ALA A 121 9.68 27.70 -8.88
CA ALA A 121 9.20 26.68 -7.96
C ALA A 121 9.53 27.01 -6.49
N ILE A 122 10.75 27.49 -6.22
CA ILE A 122 11.14 27.97 -4.88
C ILE A 122 10.31 29.21 -4.49
N GLY A 123 10.06 30.11 -5.43
CA GLY A 123 9.25 31.32 -5.22
C GLY A 123 7.83 30.98 -4.80
N LEU A 124 7.19 30.08 -5.53
CA LEU A 124 5.85 29.56 -5.25
C LEU A 124 5.77 28.92 -3.86
N ARG A 125 6.72 28.03 -3.53
CA ARG A 125 6.84 27.40 -2.20
C ARG A 125 6.91 28.42 -1.07
N LYS A 126 7.70 29.49 -1.25
CA LYS A 126 7.85 30.54 -0.23
C LYS A 126 6.63 31.46 -0.12
N ILE A 127 5.81 31.55 -1.16
CA ILE A 127 4.53 32.25 -1.13
C ILE A 127 3.52 31.42 -0.34
N LEU A 128 3.36 30.14 -0.72
CA LEU A 128 2.49 29.16 -0.06
C LEU A 128 2.77 29.09 1.45
N LYS A 129 4.02 28.84 1.85
CA LYS A 129 4.44 28.83 3.27
C LYS A 129 4.15 30.13 4.02
N LYS A 130 4.19 31.28 3.32
CA LYS A 130 3.93 32.59 3.94
C LYS A 130 2.45 32.82 4.20
N ILE A 131 1.59 32.28 3.34
CA ILE A 131 0.13 32.36 3.49
C ILE A 131 -0.28 31.51 4.69
N ASP A 132 0.14 30.25 4.74
CA ASP A 132 -0.21 29.38 5.88
C ASP A 132 0.22 30.01 7.21
N LYS A 133 1.44 30.58 7.26
CA LYS A 133 1.94 31.27 8.46
C LYS A 133 1.13 32.52 8.85
N ARG A 134 0.48 33.21 7.90
CA ARG A 134 -0.25 34.46 8.17
C ARG A 134 -1.75 34.26 8.39
N PHE A 135 -2.35 33.28 7.72
CA PHE A 135 -3.78 33.01 7.83
C PHE A 135 -4.10 31.89 8.82
N GLY A 136 -3.08 31.23 9.39
CA GLY A 136 -3.21 30.19 10.43
C GLY A 136 -3.84 28.88 9.95
N TYR A 137 -4.02 28.71 8.64
CA TYR A 137 -4.81 27.63 8.03
C TYR A 137 -4.04 26.96 6.88
N LYS A 138 -4.44 25.73 6.57
CA LYS A 138 -3.93 24.84 5.51
C LYS A 138 -4.31 25.29 4.08
N PHE A 139 -4.09 26.56 3.73
CA PHE A 139 -4.38 27.08 2.38
C PHE A 139 -3.58 26.34 1.32
N THR A 140 -2.30 26.07 1.60
CA THR A 140 -1.43 25.30 0.71
C THR A 140 -2.02 23.92 0.42
N ASP A 141 -2.58 23.24 1.41
CA ASP A 141 -3.17 21.91 1.21
C ASP A 141 -4.40 21.98 0.30
N TYR A 142 -5.31 22.92 0.56
CA TYR A 142 -6.47 23.15 -0.31
C TYR A 142 -6.07 23.49 -1.75
N TYR A 143 -5.15 24.45 -1.91
CA TYR A 143 -4.72 24.94 -3.21
C TYR A 143 -4.01 23.85 -4.01
N VAL A 144 -3.10 23.09 -3.38
CA VAL A 144 -2.38 22.01 -4.06
C VAL A 144 -3.30 20.81 -4.32
N LYS A 145 -4.19 20.42 -3.39
CA LYS A 145 -5.13 19.29 -3.58
C LYS A 145 -6.05 19.49 -4.79
N THR A 146 -6.64 20.68 -4.91
CA THR A 146 -7.56 21.01 -6.01
C THR A 146 -6.88 21.07 -7.37
N ARG A 147 -5.58 21.41 -7.40
CA ARG A 147 -4.84 21.66 -8.64
C ARG A 147 -3.89 20.54 -9.02
N ALA A 148 -3.39 19.71 -8.10
CA ALA A 148 -2.45 18.64 -8.45
C ALA A 148 -3.08 17.52 -9.30
N ASN A 149 -4.41 17.33 -9.19
CA ASN A 149 -5.13 16.18 -9.76
C ASN A 149 -5.95 16.49 -11.00
N HIS A 150 -6.10 17.77 -11.33
CA HIS A 150 -6.88 18.15 -12.49
C HIS A 150 -6.12 17.81 -13.78
N PRO A 151 -6.75 17.21 -14.81
CA PRO A 151 -6.09 16.84 -16.06
C PRO A 151 -5.42 18.04 -16.76
N TYR A 152 -6.01 19.24 -16.63
CA TYR A 152 -5.50 20.49 -17.18
C TYR A 152 -4.66 21.31 -16.20
N SER A 153 -4.11 20.67 -15.16
CA SER A 153 -3.32 21.38 -14.16
C SER A 153 -2.02 21.96 -14.73
N GLN A 154 -1.95 23.28 -14.79
CA GLN A 154 -0.72 24.00 -15.11
C GLN A 154 0.36 23.81 -14.03
N LEU A 155 -0.07 23.61 -12.78
CA LEU A 155 0.82 23.30 -11.66
C LEU A 155 1.59 21.97 -11.91
N ARG A 156 0.93 20.97 -12.53
CA ARG A 156 1.55 19.68 -12.89
C ARG A 156 2.65 19.82 -13.95
N GLN A 157 2.54 20.78 -14.87
CA GLN A 157 3.57 21.01 -15.90
C GLN A 157 4.87 21.56 -15.31
N ILE A 158 4.77 22.38 -14.26
CA ILE A 158 5.94 22.83 -13.47
C ILE A 158 6.58 21.68 -12.69
N PHE A 159 5.88 20.56 -12.43
CA PHE A 159 6.38 19.50 -11.55
C PHE A 159 6.83 18.22 -12.24
N ARG A 160 6.20 17.81 -13.34
CA ARG A 160 6.54 16.54 -14.00
C ARG A 160 7.65 16.64 -15.05
N HIS A 161 8.03 17.85 -15.47
CA HIS A 161 9.17 18.13 -16.37
C HIS A 161 9.34 17.21 -17.60
N VAL A 162 8.26 16.59 -18.11
CA VAL A 162 8.34 15.50 -19.10
C VAL A 162 9.08 15.90 -20.38
N GLY A 163 8.91 17.15 -20.84
CA GLY A 163 9.62 17.69 -22.00
C GLY A 163 11.13 17.94 -21.78
N ILE A 164 11.56 18.23 -20.55
CA ILE A 164 12.97 18.47 -20.22
C ILE A 164 13.76 17.16 -20.31
N GLY A 165 13.19 16.05 -19.84
CA GLY A 165 13.86 14.73 -19.88
C GLY A 165 14.20 14.29 -21.30
N ALA A 166 13.28 14.50 -22.26
CA ALA A 166 13.50 14.19 -23.66
C ALA A 166 14.63 15.05 -24.28
N VAL A 167 14.62 16.36 -24.00
CA VAL A 167 15.66 17.30 -24.47
C VAL A 167 17.04 16.92 -23.90
N VAL A 168 17.12 16.54 -22.61
CA VAL A 168 18.36 16.05 -21.99
C VAL A 168 18.83 14.75 -22.63
N GLY A 169 17.91 13.83 -22.94
CA GLY A 169 18.23 12.56 -23.61
C GLY A 169 18.86 12.77 -24.98
N VAL A 170 18.23 13.61 -25.82
CA VAL A 170 18.74 13.93 -27.16
C VAL A 170 20.10 14.63 -27.10
N LEU A 171 20.28 15.58 -26.16
CA LEU A 171 21.57 16.25 -25.93
C LEU A 171 22.67 15.26 -25.50
N SER A 172 22.35 14.36 -24.57
CA SER A 172 23.31 13.39 -24.03
C SER A 172 23.77 12.42 -25.12
N HIS A 173 22.83 11.96 -25.96
CA HIS A 173 23.10 11.08 -27.08
C HIS A 173 23.94 11.77 -28.15
N GLY A 174 23.53 12.96 -28.61
CA GLY A 174 24.24 13.69 -29.65
C GLY A 174 25.69 14.01 -29.26
N LEU A 175 25.96 14.33 -27.99
CA LEU A 175 27.32 14.55 -27.51
C LEU A 175 28.14 13.26 -27.36
N ALA A 176 27.51 12.16 -26.95
CA ALA A 176 28.19 10.86 -26.84
C ALA A 176 28.61 10.34 -28.22
N ASP A 177 27.70 10.37 -29.20
CA ASP A 177 27.98 9.92 -30.58
C ASP A 177 29.14 10.70 -31.22
N LEU A 178 29.17 12.03 -31.05
CA LEU A 178 30.23 12.86 -31.61
C LEU A 178 31.59 12.59 -30.95
N GLN A 179 31.59 12.22 -29.67
CA GLN A 179 32.79 11.87 -28.94
C GLN A 179 33.35 10.50 -29.37
N ASP A 180 32.47 9.54 -29.67
CA ASP A 180 32.85 8.22 -30.21
C ASP A 180 33.37 8.31 -31.65
N LEU A 181 32.74 9.17 -32.48
CA LEU A 181 33.23 9.50 -33.83
C LEU A 181 34.62 10.13 -33.80
N GLN A 182 34.93 10.95 -32.78
CA GLN A 182 36.24 11.57 -32.61
C GLN A 182 37.31 10.59 -32.09
N GLN A 183 36.92 9.53 -31.40
CA GLN A 183 37.81 8.49 -30.85
C GLN A 183 37.97 7.27 -31.78
N CYS A 184 37.41 7.29 -32.99
CA CYS A 184 37.48 6.20 -33.98
C CYS A 184 36.97 4.84 -33.44
N GLN A 185 36.01 4.83 -32.52
CA GLN A 185 35.31 3.60 -32.12
C GLN A 185 33.98 3.54 -32.87
N GLY A 186 33.97 2.88 -34.03
CA GLY A 186 32.80 2.71 -34.89
C GLY A 186 31.76 1.75 -34.33
N THR A 187 31.26 1.99 -33.12
CA THR A 187 30.22 1.16 -32.50
C THR A 187 28.96 2.00 -32.38
N TYR A 188 27.93 1.65 -33.14
CA TYR A 188 26.60 2.25 -33.04
C TYR A 188 26.05 2.00 -31.63
N ILE A 189 25.86 3.05 -30.83
CA ILE A 189 25.24 2.96 -29.50
C ILE A 189 23.73 3.13 -29.69
N SER A 190 22.95 2.15 -29.25
CA SER A 190 21.49 2.27 -29.21
C SER A 190 21.07 3.37 -28.24
N ILE A 191 19.96 4.06 -28.52
CA ILE A 191 19.35 5.09 -27.65
C ILE A 191 19.07 4.55 -26.22
N TYR A 192 19.01 3.23 -26.05
CA TYR A 192 18.75 2.54 -24.78
C TYR A 192 19.98 1.88 -24.15
N ASP A 193 21.12 1.85 -24.84
CA ASP A 193 22.36 1.30 -24.29
C ASP A 193 23.06 2.38 -23.45
N GLN A 194 23.53 2.03 -22.25
CA GLN A 194 24.27 2.97 -21.40
C GLN A 194 25.68 3.16 -21.97
N PRO A 195 26.07 4.37 -22.42
CA PRO A 195 27.41 4.59 -22.92
C PRO A 195 28.45 4.40 -21.80
N SER A 196 29.55 3.73 -22.14
CA SER A 196 30.70 3.50 -21.26
C SER A 196 31.37 4.85 -20.94
N TYR A 197 30.98 5.47 -19.82
CA TYR A 197 31.43 6.79 -19.40
C TYR A 197 32.96 6.84 -19.17
N THR A 198 33.73 7.26 -20.18
CA THR A 198 35.18 7.44 -20.02
C THR A 198 35.60 8.92 -20.01
N HIS A 199 34.76 9.86 -20.47
CA HIS A 199 34.94 11.30 -20.25
C HIS A 199 33.59 12.04 -20.31
N GLN A 200 33.10 12.55 -19.18
CA GLN A 200 31.83 13.29 -19.12
C GLN A 200 32.03 14.76 -19.52
N ASP A 201 31.22 15.25 -20.46
CA ASP A 201 31.18 16.66 -20.82
C ASP A 201 30.74 17.53 -19.61
N PRO A 202 31.44 18.65 -19.30
CA PRO A 202 31.14 19.49 -18.15
C PRO A 202 29.74 20.12 -18.20
N VAL A 203 29.18 20.36 -19.39
CA VAL A 203 27.82 20.89 -19.56
C VAL A 203 26.80 19.83 -19.17
N LEU A 204 27.02 18.57 -19.55
CA LEU A 204 26.13 17.45 -19.23
C LEU A 204 26.07 17.18 -17.71
N ASN A 205 27.22 17.28 -17.02
CA ASN A 205 27.27 17.17 -15.57
C ASN A 205 26.51 18.30 -14.88
N SER A 206 26.67 19.53 -15.36
CA SER A 206 25.92 20.69 -14.88
C SER A 206 24.41 20.51 -15.07
N ILE A 207 23.99 19.91 -16.19
CA ILE A 207 22.58 19.61 -16.49
C ILE A 207 22.05 18.55 -15.52
N LYS A 208 22.79 17.46 -15.30
CA LYS A 208 22.40 16.40 -14.34
C LYS A 208 22.24 16.98 -12.93
N GLU A 209 23.17 17.82 -12.48
CA GLU A 209 23.07 18.51 -11.20
C GLU A 209 21.85 19.44 -11.12
N ALA A 210 21.62 20.25 -12.16
CA ALA A 210 20.49 21.16 -12.22
C ALA A 210 19.13 20.41 -12.21
N VAL A 211 19.03 19.30 -12.94
CA VAL A 211 17.85 18.41 -12.93
C VAL A 211 17.67 17.79 -11.54
N GLY A 212 18.75 17.35 -10.89
CA GLY A 212 18.71 16.84 -9.51
C GLY A 212 18.22 17.90 -8.50
N ARG A 213 18.74 19.12 -8.57
CA ARG A 213 18.28 20.26 -7.74
C ARG A 213 16.82 20.60 -7.99
N LEU A 214 16.40 20.60 -9.25
CA LEU A 214 15.03 20.87 -9.64
C LEU A 214 14.08 19.79 -9.11
N SER A 215 14.43 18.51 -9.28
CA SER A 215 13.70 17.36 -8.74
C SER A 215 13.54 17.46 -7.22
N ASN A 216 14.59 17.80 -6.48
CA ASN A 216 14.49 18.03 -5.02
C ASN A 216 13.58 19.21 -4.67
N SER A 217 13.58 20.27 -5.47
CA SER A 217 12.77 21.46 -5.26
C SER A 217 11.28 21.25 -5.59
N THR A 218 10.95 20.43 -6.58
CA THR A 218 9.58 20.06 -6.95
C THR A 218 9.06 18.89 -6.13
N ASN A 219 9.92 17.96 -5.72
CA ASN A 219 9.59 16.88 -4.79
C ASN A 219 9.01 17.40 -3.48
N PHE A 220 9.47 18.53 -2.95
CA PHE A 220 8.87 19.14 -1.74
C PHE A 220 7.41 19.61 -1.97
N LEU A 221 7.09 20.16 -3.15
CA LEU A 221 5.74 20.59 -3.48
C LEU A 221 4.85 19.41 -3.87
N GLN A 222 5.43 18.38 -4.50
CA GLN A 222 4.79 17.10 -4.74
C GLN A 222 4.57 16.32 -3.44
N PHE A 223 5.47 16.45 -2.46
CA PHE A 223 5.35 15.93 -1.11
C PHE A 223 4.24 16.66 -0.35
N LEU A 224 4.20 18.00 -0.41
CA LEU A 224 3.06 18.78 0.10
C LEU A 224 1.75 18.46 -0.62
N GLY A 225 1.77 18.19 -1.93
CA GLY A 225 0.57 17.77 -2.66
C GLY A 225 0.11 16.36 -2.31
N ARG A 226 1.05 15.43 -2.12
CA ARG A 226 0.79 14.08 -1.60
C ARG A 226 0.41 14.09 -0.12
N HIS A 227 0.82 15.09 0.65
CA HIS A 227 0.41 15.31 2.04
C HIS A 227 -0.83 16.22 2.19
N ALA A 228 -1.25 16.91 1.13
CA ALA A 228 -2.59 17.48 1.05
C ALA A 228 -3.63 16.38 0.81
N PHE A 229 -3.21 15.26 0.20
CA PHE A 229 -3.98 14.03 0.11
C PHE A 229 -3.96 13.21 1.40
N ILE A 230 -2.83 13.18 2.10
CA ILE A 230 -2.71 12.58 3.43
C ILE A 230 -2.75 13.71 4.45
N MET A 231 -3.96 14.18 4.75
CA MET A 231 -4.29 15.17 5.77
C MET A 231 -3.21 15.20 6.88
N GLN A 232 -2.25 16.13 6.81
CA GLN A 232 -1.17 16.15 7.81
C GLN A 232 -1.74 16.69 9.12
N GLU A 233 -1.79 15.82 10.13
CA GLU A 233 -1.63 16.15 11.53
C GLU A 233 -0.54 17.22 11.71
N GLU A 234 -0.69 18.02 12.77
CA GLU A 234 0.23 19.06 13.21
C GLU A 234 1.68 18.72 12.87
N LEU A 235 2.36 19.59 12.10
CA LEU A 235 3.78 19.45 11.80
C LEU A 235 4.53 19.19 13.11
N PRO A 236 5.24 18.06 13.21
CA PRO A 236 6.25 17.94 14.22
C PRO A 236 7.32 19.01 14.11
N SER A 237 7.81 19.48 15.25
CA SER A 237 9.03 20.29 15.27
C SER A 237 10.19 19.52 14.63
N PRO A 238 11.22 20.20 14.09
CA PRO A 238 12.39 19.59 13.45
C PRO A 238 13.21 18.61 14.33
N SER A 239 12.77 18.35 15.55
CA SER A 239 13.24 17.28 16.44
C SER A 239 12.65 15.89 16.12
N GLU A 240 11.49 15.78 15.46
CA GLU A 240 10.81 14.48 15.25
C GLU A 240 11.21 13.73 13.97
N ASP A 241 11.75 14.40 12.94
CA ASP A 241 12.33 13.71 11.78
C ASP A 241 13.51 12.80 12.20
N HIS A 242 14.20 13.15 13.30
CA HIS A 242 15.23 12.29 13.91
C HIS A 242 14.65 11.13 14.75
N ILE A 243 13.42 11.25 15.26
CA ILE A 243 12.78 10.25 16.15
C ILE A 243 12.10 9.13 15.34
N VAL A 244 11.55 9.43 14.16
CA VAL A 244 10.93 8.41 13.29
C VAL A 244 11.96 7.46 12.68
N ASP A 245 13.16 7.94 12.36
CA ASP A 245 14.29 7.10 11.91
C ASP A 245 14.83 6.21 13.05
N GLU A 246 14.71 6.60 14.32
CA GLU A 246 15.10 5.77 15.47
C GLU A 246 14.14 4.60 15.75
N ARG A 247 12.85 4.72 15.40
CA ARG A 247 11.84 3.66 15.59
C ARG A 247 11.93 2.52 14.56
N TYR A 248 12.62 2.76 13.44
CA TYR A 248 12.71 1.79 12.35
C TYR A 248 13.87 0.81 12.57
N HIS A 249 13.52 -0.46 12.74
CA HIS A 249 14.49 -1.55 12.80
C HIS A 249 14.20 -2.56 11.68
N PHE A 250 15.13 -2.63 10.72
CA PHE A 250 15.02 -3.53 9.56
C PHE A 250 14.85 -4.99 9.98
N MET A 251 15.59 -5.45 11.00
CA MET A 251 15.49 -6.83 11.49
C MET A 251 14.11 -7.14 12.08
N SER A 252 13.52 -6.20 12.83
CA SER A 252 12.15 -6.33 13.34
C SER A 252 11.12 -6.37 12.20
N LEU A 253 11.31 -5.60 11.12
CA LEU A 253 10.47 -5.72 9.91
C LEU A 253 10.64 -7.10 9.25
N LEU A 254 11.88 -7.59 9.11
CA LEU A 254 12.15 -8.91 8.53
C LEU A 254 11.49 -10.03 9.35
N LEU A 255 11.54 -9.96 10.68
CA LEU A 255 10.88 -10.91 11.58
C LEU A 255 9.35 -10.87 11.46
N ASN A 256 8.74 -9.70 11.23
CA ASN A 256 7.31 -9.57 10.94
C ASN A 256 6.93 -10.19 9.58
N LEU A 257 7.76 -9.99 8.56
CA LEU A 257 7.57 -10.61 7.24
C LEU A 257 7.75 -12.13 7.31
N ALA A 258 8.77 -12.61 8.05
CA ALA A 258 9.01 -14.02 8.29
C ALA A 258 7.87 -14.68 9.08
N ASN A 259 7.32 -14.01 10.08
CA ASN A 259 6.11 -14.48 10.80
C ASN A 259 4.95 -14.69 9.82
N THR A 260 4.70 -13.71 8.97
CA THR A 260 3.62 -13.75 7.98
C THR A 260 3.83 -14.90 7.00
N PHE A 261 5.04 -15.04 6.46
CA PHE A 261 5.41 -16.14 5.57
C PHE A 261 5.16 -17.50 6.25
N LEU A 262 5.74 -17.71 7.44
CA LEU A 262 5.65 -18.97 8.16
C LEU A 262 4.21 -19.32 8.56
N TYR A 263 3.40 -18.32 8.92
CA TYR A 263 1.97 -18.51 9.19
C TYR A 263 1.19 -18.94 7.95
N MET A 264 1.51 -18.39 6.77
CA MET A 264 0.87 -18.82 5.54
C MET A 264 1.32 -20.23 5.14
N VAL A 265 2.60 -20.59 5.31
CA VAL A 265 3.05 -21.99 5.16
C VAL A 265 2.24 -22.91 6.09
N ASN A 266 2.12 -22.55 7.37
CA ASN A 266 1.36 -23.33 8.36
C ASN A 266 -0.11 -23.55 7.98
N THR A 267 -0.72 -22.55 7.34
CA THR A 267 -2.13 -22.59 6.95
C THR A 267 -2.34 -23.57 5.81
N TYR A 268 -1.48 -23.51 4.78
CA TYR A 268 -1.69 -24.20 3.51
C TYR A 268 -0.92 -25.53 3.37
N ILE A 269 0.08 -25.81 4.23
CA ILE A 269 0.82 -27.09 4.21
C ILE A 269 -0.07 -28.32 4.43
N ILE A 270 -1.21 -28.15 5.10
CA ILE A 270 -2.13 -29.25 5.40
C ILE A 270 -3.18 -29.48 4.32
N VAL A 271 -3.38 -28.53 3.40
CA VAL A 271 -4.50 -28.57 2.43
C VAL A 271 -4.44 -29.81 1.54
N PRO A 272 -3.27 -30.24 1.01
CA PRO A 272 -3.22 -31.44 0.17
C PRO A 272 -3.55 -32.76 0.88
N THR A 273 -3.51 -32.79 2.21
CA THR A 273 -3.72 -34.00 3.03
C THR A 273 -4.95 -33.92 3.93
N ALA A 274 -5.70 -32.81 3.92
CA ALA A 274 -6.75 -32.56 4.89
C ALA A 274 -7.93 -33.55 4.81
N ASP A 275 -8.35 -33.91 3.59
CA ASP A 275 -9.35 -34.94 3.32
C ASP A 275 -8.89 -36.32 3.79
N ASN A 276 -7.73 -36.78 3.34
CA ASN A 276 -7.14 -38.06 3.72
C ASN A 276 -6.97 -38.18 5.24
N TYR A 277 -6.54 -37.11 5.91
CA TYR A 277 -6.39 -37.13 7.36
C TYR A 277 -7.75 -37.29 8.07
N THR A 278 -8.81 -36.62 7.59
CA THR A 278 -10.16 -36.80 8.15
C THR A 278 -10.71 -38.21 7.91
N LEU A 279 -10.47 -38.79 6.73
CA LEU A 279 -10.85 -40.17 6.41
C LEU A 279 -10.13 -41.17 7.32
N ASN A 280 -8.83 -40.99 7.54
CA ASN A 280 -8.02 -41.85 8.41
C ASN A 280 -8.48 -41.80 9.88
N LEU A 281 -9.07 -40.68 10.32
CA LEU A 281 -9.66 -40.51 11.65
C LEU A 281 -11.14 -40.96 11.73
N GLY A 282 -11.70 -41.51 10.66
CA GLY A 282 -13.06 -42.06 10.60
C GLY A 282 -14.16 -41.04 10.34
N ALA A 283 -13.84 -39.86 9.78
CA ALA A 283 -14.81 -38.85 9.37
C ALA A 283 -14.94 -38.76 7.84
N ALA A 284 -16.02 -38.14 7.33
CA ALA A 284 -16.20 -37.93 5.90
C ALA A 284 -15.16 -36.93 5.34
N ALA A 285 -14.74 -37.11 4.08
CA ALA A 285 -13.76 -36.24 3.43
C ALA A 285 -14.16 -34.76 3.42
N SER A 286 -15.46 -34.46 3.32
CA SER A 286 -16.02 -33.09 3.38
C SER A 286 -15.82 -32.37 4.71
N VAL A 287 -15.46 -33.10 5.77
CA VAL A 287 -15.06 -32.53 7.07
C VAL A 287 -13.69 -31.83 6.97
N CYS A 288 -12.94 -32.01 5.89
CA CYS A 288 -11.72 -31.24 5.61
C CYS A 288 -11.98 -29.72 5.64
N GLY A 289 -13.15 -29.26 5.15
CA GLY A 289 -13.56 -27.85 5.24
C GLY A 289 -13.63 -27.36 6.69
N VAL A 290 -14.15 -28.18 7.62
CA VAL A 290 -14.16 -27.86 9.05
C VAL A 290 -12.74 -27.81 9.62
N VAL A 291 -11.87 -28.76 9.25
CA VAL A 291 -10.47 -28.79 9.69
C VAL A 291 -9.70 -27.56 9.20
N ILE A 292 -9.92 -27.13 7.96
CA ILE A 292 -9.32 -25.93 7.39
C ILE A 292 -9.91 -24.68 8.07
N GLY A 293 -11.23 -24.56 8.13
CA GLY A 293 -11.94 -23.39 8.63
C GLY A 293 -11.90 -23.15 10.14
N THR A 294 -11.69 -24.17 10.96
CA THR A 294 -11.55 -24.01 12.42
C THR A 294 -10.41 -23.03 12.78
N MET A 295 -9.34 -23.04 11.99
CA MET A 295 -8.24 -22.10 12.13
C MET A 295 -8.68 -20.65 11.84
N ALA A 296 -9.47 -20.44 10.78
CA ALA A 296 -10.01 -19.13 10.44
C ALA A 296 -11.00 -18.60 11.50
N VAL A 297 -11.85 -19.48 12.04
CA VAL A 297 -12.78 -19.13 13.13
C VAL A 297 -12.01 -18.63 14.36
N ALA A 298 -10.99 -19.37 14.79
CA ALA A 298 -10.17 -18.97 15.94
C ALA A 298 -9.38 -17.67 15.69
N GLN A 299 -8.91 -17.48 14.45
CA GLN A 299 -8.22 -16.25 14.04
C GLN A 299 -9.11 -15.00 14.18
N MET A 300 -10.40 -15.10 13.86
CA MET A 300 -11.35 -13.98 13.92
C MET A 300 -11.48 -13.40 15.34
N PHE A 301 -11.36 -14.25 16.37
CA PHE A 301 -11.40 -13.80 17.76
C PHE A 301 -10.03 -13.33 18.25
N SER A 302 -8.95 -14.03 17.87
CA SER A 302 -7.59 -13.69 18.33
C SER A 302 -7.06 -12.39 17.74
N SER A 303 -7.44 -12.05 16.50
CA SER A 303 -7.07 -10.81 15.81
C SER A 303 -7.46 -9.55 16.60
N VAL A 304 -8.66 -9.53 17.21
CA VAL A 304 -9.17 -8.41 18.01
C VAL A 304 -8.35 -8.25 19.28
N TYR A 305 -8.08 -9.38 19.96
CA TYR A 305 -7.26 -9.40 21.16
C TYR A 305 -5.81 -8.96 20.89
N PHE A 306 -5.21 -9.47 19.81
CA PHE A 306 -3.88 -9.08 19.39
C PHE A 306 -3.78 -7.64 18.88
N SER A 307 -4.83 -7.14 18.22
CA SER A 307 -4.90 -5.72 17.88
C SER A 307 -4.95 -4.85 19.14
N ALA A 308 -5.68 -5.29 20.18
CA ALA A 308 -5.70 -4.60 21.46
C ALA A 308 -4.35 -4.66 22.20
N TRP A 309 -3.71 -5.84 22.23
CA TRP A 309 -2.43 -6.06 22.92
C TRP A 309 -1.27 -5.32 22.25
N SER A 310 -1.24 -5.30 20.91
CA SER A 310 -0.23 -4.57 20.13
C SER A 310 -0.27 -3.05 20.31
N ASN A 311 -1.28 -2.48 20.96
CA ASN A 311 -1.23 -1.08 21.40
C ASN A 311 -0.12 -0.81 22.44
N ARG A 312 0.31 -1.84 23.19
CA ARG A 312 1.27 -1.71 24.30
C ARG A 312 2.65 -2.27 24.00
N SER A 313 2.73 -3.34 23.21
CA SER A 313 3.98 -4.03 22.85
C SER A 313 3.71 -4.95 21.67
N TYR A 314 4.63 -5.01 20.71
CA TYR A 314 4.60 -5.93 19.58
C TYR A 314 5.30 -7.25 19.92
N LEU A 315 6.38 -7.22 20.71
CA LEU A 315 7.16 -8.42 21.02
C LEU A 315 6.35 -9.46 21.82
N ARG A 316 5.67 -9.03 22.89
CA ARG A 316 4.93 -9.94 23.78
C ARG A 316 3.84 -10.75 23.07
N PRO A 317 2.95 -10.14 22.26
CA PRO A 317 1.95 -10.92 21.53
C PRO A 317 2.56 -11.79 20.42
N LEU A 318 3.67 -11.39 19.78
CA LEU A 318 4.39 -12.24 18.80
C LEU A 318 5.01 -13.49 19.45
N VAL A 319 5.57 -13.36 20.65
CA VAL A 319 6.08 -14.49 21.44
C VAL A 319 4.93 -15.44 21.82
N PHE A 320 3.83 -14.91 22.35
CA PHE A 320 2.65 -15.71 22.68
C PHE A 320 2.09 -16.44 21.46
N SER A 321 1.96 -15.75 20.33
CA SER A 321 1.55 -16.32 19.04
C SER A 321 2.42 -17.52 18.66
N SER A 322 3.74 -17.38 18.73
CA SER A 322 4.69 -18.44 18.37
C SER A 322 4.58 -19.67 19.29
N ILE A 323 4.40 -19.47 20.60
CA ILE A 323 4.20 -20.56 21.57
C ILE A 323 2.89 -21.30 21.29
N VAL A 324 1.81 -20.57 21.04
CA VAL A 324 0.49 -21.14 20.75
C VAL A 324 0.51 -21.93 19.44
N LEU A 325 1.23 -21.44 18.41
CA LEU A 325 1.43 -22.14 17.14
C LEU A 325 2.27 -23.41 17.29
N LEU A 326 3.28 -23.40 18.15
CA LEU A 326 4.07 -24.59 18.49
C LEU A 326 3.19 -25.67 19.15
N ILE A 327 2.36 -25.28 20.12
CA ILE A 327 1.43 -26.19 20.79
C ILE A 327 0.40 -26.72 19.78
N GLY A 328 -0.23 -25.85 18.99
CA GLY A 328 -1.26 -26.23 18.03
C GLY A 328 -0.78 -27.23 16.98
N ASN A 329 0.42 -27.01 16.42
CA ASN A 329 1.03 -27.92 15.46
C ASN A 329 1.44 -29.27 16.07
N THR A 330 1.88 -29.26 17.32
CA THR A 330 2.18 -30.50 18.04
C THR A 330 0.90 -31.30 18.30
N LEU A 331 -0.20 -30.65 18.72
CA LEU A 331 -1.51 -31.29 18.88
C LEU A 331 -2.06 -31.83 17.56
N TYR A 332 -1.91 -31.07 16.47
CA TYR A 332 -2.30 -31.50 15.12
C TYR A 332 -1.61 -32.82 14.73
N ALA A 333 -0.30 -32.95 14.99
CA ALA A 333 0.44 -34.16 14.67
C ALA A 333 0.06 -35.34 15.59
N LEU A 334 -0.15 -35.09 16.89
CA LEU A 334 -0.52 -36.11 17.87
C LEU A 334 -1.94 -36.65 17.69
N ALA A 335 -2.82 -35.92 17.00
CA ALA A 335 -4.22 -36.32 16.79
C ALA A 335 -4.34 -37.67 16.05
N PHE A 336 -3.40 -37.98 15.16
CA PHE A 336 -3.32 -39.26 14.45
C PHE A 336 -3.07 -40.42 15.42
N ASP A 337 -2.04 -40.31 16.27
CA ASP A 337 -1.69 -41.37 17.24
C ASP A 337 -2.76 -41.53 18.34
N MET A 338 -3.48 -40.45 18.66
CA MET A 338 -4.62 -40.45 19.59
C MET A 338 -5.94 -40.89 18.94
N ASN A 339 -5.96 -41.07 17.61
CA ASN A 339 -7.13 -41.38 16.80
C ASN A 339 -8.35 -40.51 17.15
N SER A 340 -8.16 -39.19 17.24
CA SER A 340 -9.20 -38.26 17.70
C SER A 340 -9.29 -37.00 16.84
N ILE A 341 -10.40 -36.86 16.12
CA ILE A 341 -10.72 -35.64 15.38
C ILE A 341 -10.87 -34.41 16.29
N VAL A 342 -11.27 -34.61 17.55
CA VAL A 342 -11.38 -33.51 18.51
C VAL A 342 -10.01 -32.92 18.82
N VAL A 343 -8.98 -33.76 19.00
CA VAL A 343 -7.61 -33.29 19.21
C VAL A 343 -7.09 -32.57 17.98
N LEU A 344 -7.42 -33.06 16.77
CA LEU A 344 -7.10 -32.40 15.51
C LEU A 344 -7.68 -30.98 15.46
N LEU A 345 -8.98 -30.84 15.74
CA LEU A 345 -9.67 -29.55 15.74
C LEU A 345 -9.15 -28.61 16.83
N ILE A 346 -8.83 -29.11 18.03
CA ILE A 346 -8.18 -28.31 19.08
C ILE A 346 -6.81 -27.81 18.60
N GLY A 347 -6.00 -28.67 17.97
CA GLY A 347 -4.73 -28.26 17.38
C GLY A 347 -4.90 -27.13 16.36
N ARG A 348 -5.88 -27.24 15.46
CA ARG A 348 -6.22 -26.20 14.48
C ARG A 348 -6.72 -24.92 15.13
N LEU A 349 -7.52 -25.01 16.19
CA LEU A 349 -7.99 -23.86 16.97
C LEU A 349 -6.82 -23.11 17.60
N PHE A 350 -5.86 -23.82 18.20
CA PHE A 350 -4.62 -23.20 18.68
C PHE A 350 -3.84 -22.53 17.55
N CYS A 351 -3.68 -23.18 16.40
CA CYS A 351 -3.03 -22.56 15.24
C CYS A 351 -3.70 -21.24 14.82
N GLY A 352 -5.03 -21.15 14.87
CA GLY A 352 -5.75 -19.90 14.58
C GLY A 352 -5.65 -18.86 15.69
N LEU A 353 -5.66 -19.27 16.96
CA LEU A 353 -5.43 -18.37 18.10
C LEU A 353 -4.03 -17.73 18.06
N GLY A 354 -3.06 -18.40 17.48
CA GLY A 354 -1.71 -17.87 17.29
C GLY A 354 -1.56 -16.92 16.10
N SER A 355 -2.63 -16.48 15.43
CA SER A 355 -2.52 -15.61 14.25
C SER A 355 -2.07 -14.18 14.57
N ALA A 356 -0.79 -13.89 14.35
CA ALA A 356 -0.23 -12.55 14.53
C ALA A 356 -0.44 -11.59 13.33
N ARG A 357 -1.27 -11.94 12.34
CA ARG A 357 -1.39 -11.13 11.10
C ARG A 357 -1.86 -9.70 11.33
N ALA A 358 -2.77 -9.48 12.29
CA ALA A 358 -3.20 -8.13 12.68
C ALA A 358 -2.03 -7.30 13.23
N ILE A 359 -1.14 -7.93 14.01
CA ILE A 359 0.06 -7.31 14.58
C ILE A 359 1.05 -6.96 13.46
N ASN A 360 1.33 -7.89 12.56
CA ASN A 360 2.31 -7.68 11.47
C ASN A 360 1.89 -6.51 10.56
N ARG A 361 0.59 -6.42 10.23
CA ARG A 361 0.04 -5.31 9.43
C ARG A 361 0.12 -3.99 10.18
N ARG A 362 -0.22 -4.00 11.47
CA ARG A 362 -0.13 -2.82 12.32
C ARG A 362 1.31 -2.34 12.48
N TYR A 363 2.25 -3.25 12.69
CA TYR A 363 3.67 -2.93 12.81
C TYR A 363 4.18 -2.17 11.57
N ILE A 364 3.78 -2.61 10.36
CA ILE A 364 4.12 -1.91 9.10
C ILE A 364 3.51 -0.50 9.07
N SER A 365 2.26 -0.34 9.52
CA SER A 365 1.61 0.97 9.60
C SER A 365 2.27 1.91 10.62
N ASP A 366 2.64 1.40 11.79
CA ASP A 366 3.06 2.23 12.93
C ASP A 366 4.57 2.52 12.91
N CYS A 367 5.40 1.54 12.52
CA CYS A 367 6.86 1.59 12.71
C CYS A 367 7.67 1.85 11.44
N VAL A 368 7.09 1.62 10.25
CA VAL A 368 7.82 1.82 8.98
C VAL A 368 7.66 3.27 8.52
N PRO A 369 8.73 3.96 8.09
CA PRO A 369 8.63 5.32 7.55
C PRO A 369 7.73 5.38 6.31
N LEU A 370 6.96 6.46 6.15
CA LEU A 370 5.99 6.64 5.05
C LEU A 370 6.56 6.36 3.64
N LYS A 371 7.84 6.68 3.41
CA LYS A 371 8.54 6.44 2.13
C LYS A 371 8.70 4.94 1.82
N LEU A 372 8.83 4.10 2.85
CA LEU A 372 9.07 2.65 2.74
C LEU A 372 7.80 1.83 3.01
N ARG A 373 6.73 2.42 3.56
CA ARG A 373 5.48 1.70 3.89
C ARG A 373 4.88 0.96 2.71
N MET A 374 4.85 1.57 1.53
CA MET A 374 4.33 0.92 0.32
C MET A 374 5.13 -0.35 -0.02
N GLN A 375 6.46 -0.26 0.06
CA GLN A 375 7.35 -1.39 -0.21
C GLN A 375 7.23 -2.48 0.87
N ALA A 376 7.10 -2.09 2.15
CA ALA A 376 6.91 -3.03 3.26
C ALA A 376 5.54 -3.75 3.16
N SER A 377 4.47 -3.03 2.81
CA SER A 377 3.15 -3.63 2.54
C SER A 377 3.17 -4.57 1.34
N ALA A 378 3.87 -4.20 0.25
CA ALA A 378 4.08 -5.09 -0.88
C ALA A 378 4.87 -6.35 -0.47
N GLY A 379 5.93 -6.18 0.35
CA GLY A 379 6.68 -7.28 0.93
C GLY A 379 5.84 -8.22 1.80
N PHE A 380 4.88 -7.68 2.57
CA PHE A 380 3.92 -8.48 3.35
C PHE A 380 3.02 -9.34 2.47
N VAL A 381 2.51 -8.77 1.36
CA VAL A 381 1.68 -9.50 0.38
C VAL A 381 2.53 -10.58 -0.30
N SER A 382 3.73 -10.23 -0.77
CA SER A 382 4.64 -11.20 -1.39
C SER A 382 5.04 -12.33 -0.43
N ALA A 383 5.36 -12.02 0.83
CA ALA A 383 5.66 -13.02 1.85
C ALA A 383 4.45 -13.92 2.13
N SER A 384 3.23 -13.36 2.12
CA SER A 384 2.00 -14.15 2.28
C SER A 384 1.80 -15.14 1.13
N ALA A 385 1.94 -14.67 -0.12
CA ALA A 385 1.78 -15.48 -1.31
C ALA A 385 2.87 -16.56 -1.45
N LEU A 386 4.12 -16.20 -1.15
CA LEU A 386 5.23 -17.16 -1.08
C LEU A 386 4.98 -18.25 -0.05
N GLY A 387 4.45 -17.89 1.12
CA GLY A 387 4.13 -18.88 2.16
C GLY A 387 3.01 -19.81 1.72
N MET A 388 1.99 -19.27 1.04
CA MET A 388 0.90 -20.06 0.46
C MET A 388 1.38 -21.05 -0.60
N ALA A 389 2.35 -20.67 -1.43
CA ALA A 389 2.98 -21.57 -2.41
C ALA A 389 3.88 -22.61 -1.75
N CYS A 390 4.66 -22.18 -0.76
CA CYS A 390 5.66 -23.00 -0.08
C CYS A 390 5.02 -24.09 0.80
N GLY A 391 3.83 -23.85 1.38
CA GLY A 391 3.09 -24.84 2.16
C GLY A 391 2.88 -26.16 1.40
N PRO A 392 2.08 -26.18 0.32
CA PRO A 392 1.87 -27.37 -0.50
C PRO A 392 3.17 -27.93 -1.10
N ALA A 393 4.12 -27.06 -1.47
CA ALA A 393 5.43 -27.53 -1.94
C ALA A 393 6.17 -28.36 -0.89
N LEU A 394 6.17 -27.94 0.38
CA LEU A 394 6.72 -28.72 1.48
C LEU A 394 5.93 -30.00 1.72
N ALA A 395 4.60 -29.96 1.67
CA ALA A 395 3.74 -31.13 1.82
C ALA A 395 4.08 -32.23 0.79
N CYS A 396 4.44 -31.85 -0.44
CA CYS A 396 4.89 -32.79 -1.48
C CYS A 396 6.14 -33.59 -1.07
N PHE A 397 7.08 -32.98 -0.33
CA PHE A 397 8.30 -33.66 0.14
C PHE A 397 8.06 -34.46 1.43
N LEU A 398 7.02 -34.13 2.19
CA LEU A 398 6.69 -34.73 3.48
C LEU A 398 5.78 -35.97 3.34
N GLN A 399 6.05 -36.84 2.38
CA GLN A 399 5.24 -38.05 2.10
C GLN A 399 5.88 -39.35 2.64
N THR A 400 6.84 -39.25 3.54
CA THR A 400 7.53 -40.41 4.10
C THR A 400 6.69 -41.05 5.21
N ASP A 401 6.75 -42.39 5.31
CA ASP A 401 6.08 -43.15 6.37
C ASP A 401 7.11 -43.90 7.21
N PHE A 402 7.23 -43.54 8.48
CA PHE A 402 8.07 -44.20 9.46
C PHE A 402 7.56 -43.93 10.88
N ARG A 403 8.05 -44.69 11.86
CA ARG A 403 7.71 -44.48 13.28
C ARG A 403 8.94 -44.12 14.08
N ILE A 404 8.87 -43.02 14.83
CA ILE A 404 9.86 -42.69 15.86
C ILE A 404 9.24 -42.99 17.23
N TYR A 405 9.76 -44.00 17.91
CA TYR A 405 9.23 -44.47 19.20
C TYR A 405 7.72 -44.78 19.13
N LYS A 406 6.88 -43.95 19.77
CA LYS A 406 5.41 -44.09 19.80
C LYS A 406 4.70 -43.13 18.84
N PHE A 407 5.45 -42.29 18.12
CA PHE A 407 4.89 -41.26 17.24
C PHE A 407 4.96 -41.70 15.78
N THR A 408 3.82 -41.65 15.10
CA THR A 408 3.73 -41.97 13.68
C THR A 408 4.12 -40.73 12.85
N MET A 409 5.07 -40.90 11.94
CA MET A 409 5.53 -39.87 11.01
C MET A 409 5.09 -40.29 9.62
N ASN A 410 3.94 -39.78 9.18
CA ASN A 410 3.38 -40.04 7.86
C ASN A 410 3.05 -38.71 7.16
N GLN A 411 2.48 -38.79 5.96
CA GLN A 411 2.06 -37.62 5.18
C GLN A 411 1.09 -36.67 5.91
N ASP A 412 0.29 -37.18 6.84
CA ASP A 412 -0.70 -36.41 7.57
C ASP A 412 -0.08 -35.71 8.80
N THR A 413 0.87 -36.35 9.49
CA THR A 413 1.47 -35.86 10.75
C THR A 413 2.74 -35.04 10.55
N LEU A 414 3.54 -35.33 9.51
CA LEU A 414 4.80 -34.63 9.21
C LEU A 414 4.64 -33.12 9.07
N PRO A 415 3.60 -32.58 8.38
CA PRO A 415 3.34 -31.15 8.36
C PRO A 415 3.31 -30.50 9.75
N GLY A 416 2.66 -31.15 10.73
CA GLY A 416 2.58 -30.64 12.10
C GLY A 416 3.93 -30.64 12.81
N TRP A 417 4.71 -31.72 12.68
CA TRP A 417 6.04 -31.80 13.32
C TRP A 417 7.03 -30.80 12.73
N VAL A 418 7.07 -30.68 11.41
CA VAL A 418 7.94 -29.73 10.71
C VAL A 418 7.58 -28.28 11.08
N MET A 419 6.29 -27.95 11.10
CA MET A 419 5.85 -26.61 11.47
C MET A 419 6.09 -26.32 12.96
N SER A 420 5.92 -27.29 13.85
CA SER A 420 6.26 -27.14 15.27
C SER A 420 7.74 -26.78 15.45
N LEU A 421 8.66 -27.48 14.77
CA LEU A 421 10.09 -27.16 14.79
C LEU A 421 10.36 -25.76 14.19
N ALA A 422 9.73 -25.41 13.08
CA ALA A 422 9.91 -24.11 12.44
C ALA A 422 9.46 -22.95 13.35
N TRP A 423 8.34 -23.11 14.07
CA TRP A 423 7.88 -22.11 15.06
C TRP A 423 8.78 -22.03 16.27
N LEU A 424 9.41 -23.13 16.70
CA LEU A 424 10.43 -23.11 17.75
C LEU A 424 11.65 -22.29 17.32
N LEU A 425 12.17 -22.54 16.12
CA LEU A 425 13.30 -21.80 15.56
C LEU A 425 12.97 -20.32 15.38
N TYR A 426 11.77 -20.02 14.88
CA TYR A 426 11.29 -18.64 14.78
C TYR A 426 11.20 -17.96 16.14
N LEU A 427 10.68 -18.65 17.17
CA LEU A 427 10.59 -18.11 18.54
C LEU A 427 11.98 -17.75 19.09
N LEU A 428 12.98 -18.62 18.89
CA LEU A 428 14.36 -18.35 19.28
C LEU A 428 14.93 -17.15 18.52
N TRP A 429 14.68 -17.07 17.21
CA TRP A 429 15.14 -15.96 16.39
C TRP A 429 14.48 -14.63 16.78
N LEU A 430 13.18 -14.64 17.04
CA LEU A 430 12.41 -13.50 17.53
C LEU A 430 12.97 -13.00 18.86
N TRP A 431 13.24 -13.90 19.81
CA TRP A 431 13.75 -13.55 21.13
C TRP A 431 15.12 -12.85 21.08
N ILE A 432 16.00 -13.27 20.17
CA ILE A 432 17.37 -12.75 20.07
C ILE A 432 17.42 -11.44 19.28
N CYS A 433 16.64 -11.34 18.19
CA CYS A 433 16.84 -10.30 17.19
C CYS A 433 15.75 -9.21 17.17
N PHE A 434 14.58 -9.44 17.78
CA PHE A 434 13.51 -8.45 17.76
C PHE A 434 13.79 -7.32 18.73
N LYS A 435 13.74 -6.08 18.23
CA LYS A 435 13.85 -4.87 19.04
C LYS A 435 12.53 -4.14 19.06
N GLU A 436 12.00 -3.92 20.27
CA GLU A 436 10.75 -3.21 20.52
C GLU A 436 10.91 -1.72 20.19
N PRO A 437 10.00 -1.12 19.40
CA PRO A 437 9.99 0.32 19.14
C PRO A 437 9.67 1.11 20.42
N THR A 438 10.35 2.24 20.64
CA THR A 438 10.11 3.11 21.79
C THR A 438 8.75 3.81 21.69
N HIS A 439 7.89 3.63 22.70
CA HIS A 439 6.60 4.30 22.81
C HIS A 439 6.73 5.62 23.59
N GLU A 440 6.28 6.74 23.01
CA GLU A 440 6.35 8.10 23.60
C GLU A 440 5.51 8.33 24.87
N ASN A 441 4.70 7.36 25.30
CA ASN A 441 3.76 7.57 26.41
C ASN A 441 4.40 7.53 27.82
N GLU A 442 5.64 7.07 27.98
CA GLU A 442 6.31 7.08 29.29
C GLU A 442 6.98 8.43 29.63
N GLY A 443 7.17 9.33 28.67
CA GLY A 443 7.90 10.59 28.89
C GLY A 443 7.05 11.81 29.29
N ARG A 444 5.73 11.83 28.97
CA ARG A 444 4.88 13.00 29.23
C ARG A 444 4.34 13.09 30.66
N LEU A 445 4.29 11.97 31.39
CA LEU A 445 3.79 11.96 32.77
C LEU A 445 4.84 12.44 33.79
N VAL A 446 6.14 12.33 33.47
CA VAL A 446 7.22 12.73 34.41
C VAL A 446 7.50 14.24 34.37
N LEU A 447 7.15 14.94 33.27
CA LEU A 447 7.49 16.36 33.11
C LEU A 447 6.46 17.33 33.70
N TYR A 448 5.33 16.84 34.22
CA TYR A 448 4.30 17.66 34.88
C TYR A 448 4.35 17.62 36.42
N GLU A 449 5.17 16.75 37.03
CA GLU A 449 5.29 16.64 38.49
C GLU A 449 6.47 17.41 39.10
N ALA A 450 7.28 18.10 38.29
CA ALA A 450 8.50 18.77 38.78
C ALA A 450 8.29 20.20 39.32
N ASP A 451 7.05 20.70 39.43
CA ASP A 451 6.83 22.07 39.92
C ASP A 451 5.55 22.22 40.76
N THR A 452 5.48 21.53 41.91
CA THR A 452 4.63 21.97 43.03
C THR A 452 5.36 21.75 44.36
N GLY A 453 5.49 22.84 45.12
CA GLY A 453 6.01 22.85 46.49
C GLY A 453 5.10 22.08 47.47
N PRO A 454 5.52 21.96 48.75
CA PRO A 454 5.23 20.79 49.57
C PRO A 454 3.82 20.76 50.18
N ALA A 455 3.23 19.57 50.09
CA ALA A 455 2.44 18.83 51.09
C ALA A 455 1.32 19.56 51.85
N VAL A 456 0.07 19.15 51.57
CA VAL A 456 -0.92 18.85 52.62
C VAL A 456 -1.62 17.53 52.28
N HIS A 457 -1.37 16.52 53.10
CA HIS A 457 -2.13 15.27 53.17
C HIS A 457 -3.55 15.53 53.69
N VAL A 458 -4.58 15.11 52.96
CA VAL A 458 -5.82 14.60 53.56
C VAL A 458 -6.30 13.43 52.71
N ALA A 459 -6.27 12.24 53.31
CA ALA A 459 -6.93 11.04 52.83
C ALA A 459 -8.45 11.15 53.01
N VAL A 460 -9.26 10.53 52.15
CA VAL A 460 -10.41 9.67 52.51
C VAL A 460 -10.99 9.00 51.25
N GLU A 461 -10.96 7.66 51.35
CA GLU A 461 -11.82 6.56 50.87
C GLU A 461 -12.75 6.63 49.64
N ASN A 462 -12.76 5.45 48.97
CA ASN A 462 -13.73 4.91 48.02
C ASN A 462 -15.20 5.12 48.40
N GLU A 463 -16.08 5.34 47.39
CA GLU A 463 -17.32 4.56 47.27
C GLU A 463 -18.00 4.68 45.89
N ARG A 464 -18.82 3.67 45.61
CA ARG A 464 -19.38 3.20 44.34
C ARG A 464 -20.71 3.89 43.98
N THR A 465 -20.92 4.05 42.66
CA THR A 465 -22.20 3.96 41.90
C THR A 465 -23.38 4.92 42.16
N GLN A 466 -23.73 5.61 41.06
CA GLN A 466 -25.07 5.77 40.44
C GLN A 466 -25.93 7.04 40.73
N PRO A 467 -26.85 7.38 39.78
CA PRO A 467 -27.02 8.72 39.22
C PRO A 467 -28.31 9.42 39.66
N LEU A 468 -28.45 10.73 39.41
CA LEU A 468 -29.73 11.43 39.53
C LEU A 468 -29.90 12.46 38.40
N LEU A 469 -30.87 12.17 37.52
CA LEU A 469 -31.58 13.13 36.68
C LEU A 469 -32.84 13.59 37.43
N MET A 470 -33.16 14.88 37.39
CA MET A 470 -34.54 15.42 37.42
C MET A 470 -34.48 16.90 37.01
N ASN A 471 -34.83 17.24 35.77
CA ASN A 471 -36.15 17.58 35.22
C ASN A 471 -36.64 18.99 35.56
N SER A 472 -36.82 19.79 34.50
CA SER A 472 -37.98 20.69 34.33
C SER A 472 -38.30 20.77 32.83
N GLU A 473 -39.39 20.11 32.45
CA GLU A 473 -40.15 20.24 31.18
C GLU A 473 -40.83 21.65 31.15
N GLU A 474 -41.32 22.25 30.05
CA GLU A 474 -42.24 21.71 29.02
C GLU A 474 -42.45 22.75 27.88
N LYS A 475 -42.20 22.38 26.60
CA LYS A 475 -43.08 22.28 25.39
C LYS A 475 -43.55 23.56 24.63
N GLU A 476 -43.21 23.60 23.32
CA GLU A 476 -44.09 23.61 22.11
C GLU A 476 -43.23 24.00 20.88
N GLN A 477 -42.87 23.07 19.98
CA GLN A 477 -43.51 22.64 18.72
C GLN A 477 -43.12 23.45 17.46
N ASP A 478 -42.48 22.72 16.54
CA ASP A 478 -42.29 22.90 15.08
C ASP A 478 -41.53 24.13 14.54
N GLU A 479 -40.32 23.90 13.99
CA GLU A 479 -39.97 24.20 12.59
C GLU A 479 -38.58 23.62 12.23
N GLU A 480 -38.44 23.25 10.97
CA GLU A 480 -37.28 22.63 10.33
C GLU A 480 -35.99 23.45 10.49
N GLY A 481 -34.90 22.81 10.89
CA GLY A 481 -33.58 23.47 10.95
C GLY A 481 -32.46 22.48 11.26
N GLU A 482 -31.65 22.17 10.25
CA GLU A 482 -30.34 21.57 10.41
C GLU A 482 -29.46 22.51 11.26
N GLU A 483 -29.17 22.14 12.51
CA GLU A 483 -28.09 22.77 13.28
C GLU A 483 -27.06 21.71 13.69
N GLU A 484 -26.03 21.60 12.86
CA GLU A 484 -24.69 21.20 13.30
C GLU A 484 -24.23 22.20 14.36
N ASN A 485 -24.21 21.79 15.63
CA ASN A 485 -23.57 22.57 16.69
C ASN A 485 -22.40 21.80 17.31
N ASP A 486 -21.24 22.42 17.13
CA ASP A 486 -19.89 22.15 17.63
C ASP A 486 -19.75 21.30 18.91
N ASN A 487 -19.20 20.10 18.74
CA ASN A 487 -18.43 19.39 19.78
C ASN A 487 -17.01 19.09 19.25
N ALA A 488 -16.16 20.10 19.25
CA ALA A 488 -14.76 20.02 18.80
C ALA A 488 -13.83 19.20 19.74
N GLU A 489 -14.34 18.63 20.84
CA GLU A 489 -13.57 17.79 21.77
C GLU A 489 -13.78 16.27 21.58
N GLU A 490 -14.80 15.83 20.84
CA GLU A 490 -15.01 14.40 20.53
C GLU A 490 -14.16 13.88 19.36
N THR A 491 -13.48 14.77 18.63
CA THR A 491 -12.84 14.47 17.35
C THR A 491 -11.51 13.71 17.43
N LYS A 492 -10.92 13.50 18.63
CA LYS A 492 -9.56 12.94 18.79
C LYS A 492 -9.44 11.58 19.51
N LYS A 493 -10.54 10.94 19.96
CA LYS A 493 -10.44 9.65 20.68
C LYS A 493 -10.36 8.45 19.70
N PRO A 494 -9.48 7.45 19.97
CA PRO A 494 -9.41 6.22 19.18
C PRO A 494 -10.71 5.42 19.29
N VAL A 495 -11.07 4.73 18.21
CA VAL A 495 -12.36 4.02 18.14
C VAL A 495 -12.36 2.81 19.09
N THR A 496 -13.33 2.77 20.00
CA THR A 496 -13.45 1.75 21.05
C THR A 496 -14.42 0.62 20.72
N SER A 497 -15.19 0.72 19.62
CA SER A 497 -16.21 -0.27 19.25
C SER A 497 -16.37 -0.46 17.73
N ILE A 498 -16.69 -1.68 17.30
CA ILE A 498 -16.95 -2.07 15.90
C ILE A 498 -18.08 -1.24 15.29
N VAL A 499 -19.14 -0.96 16.05
CA VAL A 499 -20.32 -0.23 15.54
C VAL A 499 -19.95 1.21 15.19
N VAL A 500 -19.14 1.85 16.04
CA VAL A 500 -18.63 3.21 15.80
C VAL A 500 -17.64 3.19 14.64
N ALA A 501 -16.77 2.17 14.56
CA ALA A 501 -15.85 1.99 13.44
C ALA A 501 -16.61 1.88 12.11
N TYR A 502 -17.65 1.04 12.04
CA TYR A 502 -18.45 0.83 10.84
C TYR A 502 -19.26 2.06 10.42
N LYS A 503 -19.76 2.86 11.37
CA LYS A 503 -20.43 4.14 11.09
C LYS A 503 -19.46 5.19 10.52
N LEU A 504 -18.18 5.14 10.92
CA LEU A 504 -17.12 6.02 10.41
C LEU A 504 -16.61 5.62 9.02
N LEU A 505 -16.93 4.41 8.53
CA LEU A 505 -16.51 3.97 7.20
C LEU A 505 -17.32 4.69 6.11
N THR A 506 -16.61 5.34 5.19
CA THR A 506 -17.22 5.88 3.98
C THR A 506 -17.81 4.75 3.14
N PRO A 507 -18.83 5.03 2.30
CA PRO A 507 -19.40 4.03 1.39
C PRO A 507 -18.32 3.34 0.52
N SER A 508 -17.33 4.11 0.06
CA SER A 508 -16.17 3.63 -0.71
C SER A 508 -15.35 2.57 0.04
N VAL A 509 -15.06 2.77 1.32
CA VAL A 509 -14.33 1.79 2.14
C VAL A 509 -15.16 0.54 2.41
N LYS A 510 -16.49 0.67 2.59
CA LYS A 510 -17.39 -0.49 2.74
C LYS A 510 -17.39 -1.36 1.49
N VAL A 511 -17.43 -0.76 0.31
CA VAL A 511 -17.32 -1.50 -0.96
C VAL A 511 -15.96 -2.19 -1.03
N GLN A 512 -14.85 -1.52 -0.76
CA GLN A 512 -13.52 -2.14 -0.77
C GLN A 512 -13.38 -3.31 0.20
N LEU A 513 -13.94 -3.23 1.41
CA LEU A 513 -13.98 -4.36 2.34
C LEU A 513 -14.83 -5.52 1.79
N PHE A 514 -15.92 -5.23 1.07
CA PHE A 514 -16.72 -6.24 0.40
C PHE A 514 -16.00 -6.88 -0.79
N VAL A 515 -15.26 -6.10 -1.59
CA VAL A 515 -14.36 -6.63 -2.63
C VAL A 515 -13.29 -7.54 -2.00
N TYR A 516 -12.74 -7.15 -0.85
CA TYR A 516 -11.77 -7.96 -0.11
C TYR A 516 -12.37 -9.27 0.42
N PHE A 517 -13.61 -9.21 0.88
CA PHE A 517 -14.37 -10.39 1.27
C PHE A 517 -14.57 -11.32 0.07
N MET A 518 -15.05 -10.79 -1.05
CA MET A 518 -15.31 -11.55 -2.28
C MET A 518 -14.06 -12.27 -2.80
N LEU A 519 -12.94 -11.55 -2.92
CA LEU A 519 -11.70 -12.16 -3.43
C LEU A 519 -11.18 -13.24 -2.50
N LYS A 520 -11.28 -13.06 -1.16
CA LYS A 520 -10.83 -14.06 -0.20
C LYS A 520 -11.73 -15.28 -0.16
N TYR A 521 -13.03 -15.08 -0.35
CA TYR A 521 -13.98 -16.18 -0.49
C TYR A 521 -13.65 -17.03 -1.72
N ALA A 522 -13.54 -16.41 -2.90
CA ALA A 522 -13.26 -17.12 -4.15
C ALA A 522 -11.91 -17.87 -4.11
N MET A 523 -10.89 -17.22 -3.55
CA MET A 523 -9.56 -17.81 -3.38
C MET A 523 -9.59 -19.02 -2.43
N GLU A 524 -10.31 -18.93 -1.31
CA GLU A 524 -10.38 -20.03 -0.36
C GLU A 524 -11.13 -21.24 -0.94
N ILE A 525 -12.23 -21.03 -1.67
CA ILE A 525 -12.91 -22.11 -2.41
C ILE A 525 -11.93 -22.83 -3.33
N VAL A 526 -11.21 -22.10 -4.19
CA VAL A 526 -10.25 -22.70 -5.14
C VAL A 526 -9.15 -23.49 -4.45
N LEU A 527 -8.68 -23.05 -3.27
CA LEU A 527 -7.57 -23.68 -2.57
C LEU A 527 -8.04 -24.86 -1.69
N ALA A 528 -9.02 -24.64 -0.81
CA ALA A 528 -9.46 -25.62 0.16
C ALA A 528 -10.23 -26.79 -0.47
N GLU A 529 -10.99 -26.53 -1.55
CA GLU A 529 -11.73 -27.57 -2.27
C GLU A 529 -10.82 -28.39 -3.22
N SER A 530 -9.61 -27.91 -3.49
CA SER A 530 -8.76 -28.48 -4.55
C SER A 530 -8.40 -29.95 -4.36
N SER A 531 -8.11 -30.38 -3.13
CA SER A 531 -7.76 -31.78 -2.85
C SER A 531 -8.94 -32.69 -3.15
N LEU A 532 -10.12 -32.31 -2.66
CA LEU A 532 -11.33 -33.11 -2.73
C LEU A 532 -11.90 -33.20 -4.17
N ILE A 533 -11.90 -32.09 -4.92
CA ILE A 533 -12.39 -32.09 -6.32
C ILE A 533 -11.45 -32.84 -7.25
N THR A 534 -10.14 -32.69 -7.07
CA THR A 534 -9.17 -33.34 -7.96
C THR A 534 -9.03 -34.84 -7.66
N GLU A 535 -9.22 -35.26 -6.41
CA GLU A 535 -9.34 -36.67 -6.05
C GLU A 535 -10.61 -37.28 -6.69
N TYR A 536 -11.76 -36.63 -6.57
CA TYR A 536 -13.03 -37.15 -7.10
C TYR A 536 -13.10 -37.18 -8.64
N TYR A 537 -12.82 -36.06 -9.31
CA TYR A 537 -12.99 -35.95 -10.78
C TYR A 537 -11.80 -36.48 -11.58
N PHE A 538 -10.59 -36.45 -11.01
CA PHE A 538 -9.35 -36.75 -11.75
C PHE A 538 -8.49 -37.84 -11.10
N ILE A 539 -8.85 -38.35 -9.93
CA ILE A 539 -8.10 -39.38 -9.19
C ILE A 539 -6.65 -38.93 -8.97
N TRP A 540 -6.48 -37.67 -8.60
CA TRP A 540 -5.16 -37.12 -8.30
C TRP A 540 -4.65 -37.66 -6.96
N SER A 541 -3.36 -37.99 -6.92
CA SER A 541 -2.66 -38.26 -5.66
C SER A 541 -2.38 -36.94 -4.92
N THR A 542 -2.19 -37.00 -3.60
CA THR A 542 -1.73 -35.88 -2.77
C THR A 542 -0.49 -35.17 -3.34
N SER A 543 0.41 -35.90 -4.00
CA SER A 543 1.58 -35.32 -4.68
C SER A 543 1.19 -34.40 -5.83
N ASN A 544 0.27 -34.84 -6.70
CA ASN A 544 -0.21 -34.04 -7.84
C ASN A 544 -0.95 -32.79 -7.36
N VAL A 545 -1.78 -32.91 -6.31
CA VAL A 545 -2.48 -31.77 -5.68
C VAL A 545 -1.46 -30.77 -5.12
N SER A 546 -0.45 -31.27 -4.41
CA SER A 546 0.62 -30.45 -3.82
C SER A 546 1.42 -29.67 -4.89
N ILE A 547 1.78 -30.34 -5.99
CA ILE A 547 2.48 -29.71 -7.12
C ILE A 547 1.60 -28.66 -7.78
N PHE A 548 0.32 -28.96 -8.02
CA PHE A 548 -0.63 -28.01 -8.60
C PHE A 548 -0.74 -26.74 -7.76
N LEU A 549 -0.98 -26.87 -6.45
CA LEU A 549 -1.11 -25.73 -5.54
C LEU A 549 0.21 -24.94 -5.40
N ALA A 550 1.36 -25.62 -5.38
CA ALA A 550 2.66 -24.97 -5.36
C ALA A 550 2.90 -24.13 -6.63
N CYS A 551 2.61 -24.70 -7.81
CA CYS A 551 2.69 -23.98 -9.09
C CYS A 551 1.72 -22.80 -9.11
N LEU A 552 0.48 -22.98 -8.64
CA LEU A 552 -0.52 -21.93 -8.56
C LEU A 552 -0.02 -20.76 -7.69
N GLY A 553 0.49 -21.03 -6.49
CA GLY A 553 1.05 -20.00 -5.61
C GLY A 553 2.32 -19.33 -6.14
N LEU A 554 3.19 -20.05 -6.87
CA LEU A 554 4.39 -19.46 -7.47
C LEU A 554 4.07 -18.44 -8.57
N THR A 555 2.89 -18.53 -9.21
CA THR A 555 2.47 -17.57 -10.24
C THR A 555 2.30 -16.14 -9.72
N VAL A 556 2.16 -15.95 -8.39
CA VAL A 556 2.00 -14.62 -7.79
C VAL A 556 3.23 -13.74 -7.97
N LEU A 557 4.43 -14.32 -7.96
CA LEU A 557 5.67 -13.56 -8.11
C LEU A 557 5.79 -12.84 -9.47
N PRO A 558 5.73 -13.54 -10.62
CA PRO A 558 5.82 -12.88 -11.92
C PRO A 558 4.64 -11.93 -12.14
N VAL A 559 3.44 -12.28 -11.68
CA VAL A 559 2.25 -11.42 -11.79
C VAL A 559 2.44 -10.10 -11.04
N ASN A 560 2.92 -10.13 -9.80
CA ASN A 560 3.18 -8.91 -9.03
C ASN A 560 4.23 -8.01 -9.68
N ILE A 561 5.27 -8.59 -10.29
CA ILE A 561 6.27 -7.82 -11.04
C ILE A 561 5.64 -7.15 -12.27
N VAL A 562 4.82 -7.88 -13.03
CA VAL A 562 4.14 -7.35 -14.22
C VAL A 562 3.17 -6.23 -13.84
N VAL A 563 2.37 -6.44 -12.81
CA VAL A 563 1.39 -5.47 -12.33
C VAL A 563 2.08 -4.20 -11.82
N GLY A 564 3.12 -4.36 -10.99
CA GLY A 564 3.86 -3.25 -10.40
C GLY A 564 4.62 -2.41 -11.43
N ASN A 565 5.28 -3.04 -12.41
CA ASN A 565 6.13 -2.33 -13.37
C ASN A 565 5.40 -1.83 -14.62
N TYR A 566 4.44 -2.59 -15.13
CA TYR A 566 3.77 -2.26 -16.40
C TYR A 566 2.36 -1.72 -16.17
N ILE A 567 1.50 -2.46 -15.47
CA ILE A 567 0.07 -2.11 -15.37
C ILE A 567 -0.14 -0.86 -14.51
N SER A 568 0.53 -0.74 -13.37
CA SER A 568 0.40 0.41 -12.46
C SER A 568 0.90 1.73 -13.08
N ASN A 569 1.73 1.67 -14.12
CA ASN A 569 2.21 2.86 -14.83
C ASN A 569 1.28 3.27 -15.98
N MET A 570 0.50 2.32 -16.52
CA MET A 570 -0.37 2.53 -17.68
C MET A 570 -1.83 2.82 -17.30
N PHE A 571 -2.32 2.24 -16.20
CA PHE A 571 -3.73 2.28 -15.80
C PHE A 571 -3.92 2.85 -14.41
N GLU A 572 -5.08 3.48 -14.17
CA GLU A 572 -5.48 3.93 -12.84
C GLU A 572 -5.89 2.73 -11.96
N GLU A 573 -5.61 2.79 -10.65
CA GLU A 573 -5.87 1.68 -9.72
C GLU A 573 -7.33 1.20 -9.75
N ARG A 574 -8.31 2.12 -9.87
CA ARG A 574 -9.74 1.78 -9.98
C ARG A 574 -10.09 0.98 -11.25
N GLN A 575 -9.38 1.19 -12.35
CA GLN A 575 -9.58 0.43 -13.59
C GLN A 575 -9.04 -0.98 -13.43
N VAL A 576 -7.86 -1.11 -12.81
CA VAL A 576 -7.24 -2.42 -12.53
C VAL A 576 -8.10 -3.20 -11.53
N LEU A 577 -8.69 -2.53 -10.52
CA LEU A 577 -9.62 -3.14 -9.57
C LEU A 577 -10.84 -3.73 -10.29
N LEU A 578 -11.58 -2.94 -11.07
CA LEU A 578 -12.77 -3.43 -11.78
C LEU A 578 -12.42 -4.54 -12.79
N SER A 579 -11.31 -4.40 -13.53
CA SER A 579 -10.88 -5.40 -14.51
C SER A 579 -10.52 -6.73 -13.84
N SER A 580 -9.89 -6.70 -12.66
CA SER A 580 -9.53 -7.93 -11.93
C SER A 580 -10.75 -8.58 -11.29
N GLU A 581 -11.75 -7.82 -10.80
CA GLU A 581 -13.04 -8.39 -10.36
C GLU A 581 -13.76 -9.14 -11.48
N ILE A 582 -13.83 -8.54 -12.68
CA ILE A 582 -14.43 -9.19 -13.86
C ILE A 582 -13.68 -10.47 -14.21
N MET A 583 -12.34 -10.45 -14.14
CA MET A 583 -11.53 -11.62 -14.45
C MET A 583 -11.69 -12.75 -13.43
N VAL A 584 -11.87 -12.42 -12.13
CA VAL A 584 -12.26 -13.40 -11.10
C VAL A 584 -13.62 -14.02 -11.45
N CYS A 585 -14.61 -13.20 -11.82
CA CYS A 585 -15.93 -13.69 -12.20
C CYS A 585 -15.87 -14.62 -13.44
N ILE A 586 -15.06 -14.28 -14.45
CA ILE A 586 -14.83 -15.14 -15.62
C ILE A 586 -14.17 -16.45 -15.22
N GLY A 587 -13.16 -16.41 -14.35
CA GLY A 587 -12.50 -17.60 -13.82
C GLY A 587 -13.50 -18.55 -13.12
N LEU A 588 -14.36 -18.01 -12.28
CA LEU A 588 -15.43 -18.78 -11.61
C LEU A 588 -16.42 -19.39 -12.61
N LEU A 589 -16.86 -18.62 -13.61
CA LEU A 589 -17.77 -19.11 -14.66
C LEU A 589 -17.18 -20.27 -15.47
N LEU A 590 -15.90 -20.19 -15.81
CA LEU A 590 -15.19 -21.26 -16.54
C LEU A 590 -15.02 -22.54 -15.71
N SER A 591 -15.11 -22.43 -14.38
CA SER A 591 -14.92 -23.56 -13.47
C SER A 591 -16.15 -24.47 -13.37
N PHE A 592 -17.36 -24.00 -13.71
CA PHE A 592 -18.59 -24.78 -13.61
C PHE A 592 -18.59 -26.03 -14.50
N HIS A 593 -19.14 -27.11 -13.96
CA HIS A 593 -19.44 -28.32 -14.71
C HIS A 593 -20.84 -28.24 -15.33
N ILE A 594 -20.92 -27.84 -16.61
CA ILE A 594 -22.21 -27.60 -17.29
C ILE A 594 -22.57 -28.72 -18.29
N MET A 595 -21.90 -28.80 -19.46
CA MET A 595 -22.32 -29.69 -20.57
C MET A 595 -21.17 -30.51 -21.20
N ILE A 596 -19.90 -30.17 -20.92
CA ILE A 596 -18.71 -30.85 -21.46
C ILE A 596 -18.14 -31.75 -20.35
N PRO A 597 -17.58 -32.94 -20.66
CA PRO A 597 -16.85 -33.74 -19.67
C PRO A 597 -15.80 -32.87 -18.98
N TYR A 598 -15.85 -32.83 -17.65
CA TYR A 598 -14.97 -31.99 -16.86
C TYR A 598 -13.52 -32.40 -17.12
N SER A 599 -12.70 -31.47 -17.59
CA SER A 599 -11.32 -31.75 -17.99
C SER A 599 -10.33 -31.10 -17.03
N VAL A 600 -9.17 -31.73 -16.89
CA VAL A 600 -8.05 -31.18 -16.10
C VAL A 600 -7.69 -29.77 -16.60
N THR A 601 -7.68 -29.56 -17.92
CA THR A 601 -7.37 -28.25 -18.51
C THR A 601 -8.39 -27.18 -18.13
N GLN A 602 -9.68 -27.52 -18.08
CA GLN A 602 -10.72 -26.60 -17.63
C GLN A 602 -10.54 -26.24 -16.16
N TYR A 603 -10.31 -27.23 -15.29
CA TYR A 603 -10.09 -26.99 -13.87
C TYR A 603 -8.82 -26.14 -13.61
N VAL A 604 -7.67 -26.57 -14.14
CA VAL A 604 -6.39 -25.86 -13.95
C VAL A 604 -6.44 -24.45 -14.56
N GLY A 605 -7.02 -24.29 -15.75
CA GLY A 605 -7.14 -22.99 -16.41
C GLY A 605 -8.06 -22.03 -15.67
N SER A 606 -9.23 -22.49 -15.23
CA SER A 606 -10.17 -21.67 -14.45
C SER A 606 -9.62 -21.31 -13.06
N ALA A 607 -8.96 -22.25 -12.38
CA ALA A 607 -8.30 -22.01 -11.10
C ALA A 607 -7.16 -20.98 -11.23
N LEU A 608 -6.32 -21.10 -12.27
CA LEU A 608 -5.25 -20.14 -12.56
C LEU A 608 -5.80 -18.73 -12.77
N ILE A 609 -6.82 -18.58 -13.63
CA ILE A 609 -7.45 -17.28 -13.92
C ILE A 609 -8.03 -16.68 -12.65
N THR A 610 -8.79 -17.46 -11.87
CA THR A 610 -9.45 -17.01 -10.64
C THR A 610 -8.41 -16.56 -9.61
N PHE A 611 -7.40 -17.39 -9.36
CA PHE A 611 -6.38 -17.15 -8.34
C PHE A 611 -5.48 -15.95 -8.69
N VAL A 612 -4.95 -15.91 -9.91
CA VAL A 612 -4.10 -14.80 -10.37
C VAL A 612 -4.86 -13.48 -10.32
N SER A 613 -6.11 -13.47 -10.77
CA SER A 613 -6.94 -12.26 -10.76
C SER A 613 -7.27 -11.80 -9.33
N ALA A 614 -7.54 -12.73 -8.43
CA ALA A 614 -7.79 -12.43 -7.02
C ALA A 614 -6.55 -11.85 -6.31
N GLU A 615 -5.35 -12.31 -6.65
CA GLU A 615 -4.08 -11.79 -6.12
C GLU A 615 -3.79 -10.36 -6.62
N VAL A 616 -4.01 -10.09 -7.91
CA VAL A 616 -3.93 -8.72 -8.44
C VAL A 616 -4.95 -7.81 -7.74
N LEU A 617 -6.18 -8.29 -7.60
CA LEU A 617 -7.26 -7.58 -6.93
C LEU A 617 -6.92 -7.29 -5.46
N GLU A 618 -6.31 -8.23 -4.74
CA GLU A 618 -5.84 -8.03 -3.37
C GLU A 618 -4.83 -6.89 -3.29
N GLY A 619 -3.80 -6.90 -4.15
CA GLY A 619 -2.77 -5.85 -4.16
C GLY A 619 -3.34 -4.45 -4.40
N VAL A 620 -4.24 -4.33 -5.39
CA VAL A 620 -4.87 -3.05 -5.75
C VAL A 620 -5.86 -2.59 -4.68
N ASN A 621 -6.67 -3.51 -4.13
CA ASN A 621 -7.65 -3.20 -3.10
C ASN A 621 -6.96 -2.72 -1.81
N LEU A 622 -5.86 -3.36 -1.38
CA LEU A 622 -5.09 -2.87 -0.23
C LEU A 622 -4.49 -1.49 -0.47
N SER A 623 -3.98 -1.21 -1.67
CA SER A 623 -3.46 0.12 -2.02
C SER A 623 -4.55 1.18 -1.86
N LEU A 624 -5.75 0.93 -2.41
CA LEU A 624 -6.88 1.85 -2.32
C LEU A 624 -7.42 1.98 -0.88
N LEU A 625 -7.48 0.89 -0.11
CA LEU A 625 -7.90 0.91 1.29
C LEU A 625 -6.98 1.78 2.14
N SER A 626 -5.67 1.69 1.90
CA SER A 626 -4.67 2.51 2.60
C SER A 626 -4.78 4.00 2.29
N LYS A 627 -5.34 4.37 1.12
CA LYS A 627 -5.53 5.76 0.69
C LYS A 627 -6.88 6.34 1.13
N THR A 628 -7.89 5.50 1.26
CA THR A 628 -9.28 5.91 1.54
C THR A 628 -9.66 5.81 3.02
N MET A 629 -8.92 5.05 3.82
CA MET A 629 -9.16 4.96 5.27
C MET A 629 -8.83 6.26 6.01
N SER A 630 -9.76 6.68 6.87
CA SER A 630 -9.60 7.85 7.74
C SER A 630 -8.46 7.67 8.75
N SER A 631 -7.74 8.74 9.09
CA SER A 631 -6.73 8.76 10.16
C SER A 631 -7.30 8.37 11.53
N ARG A 632 -8.60 8.49 11.77
CA ARG A 632 -9.25 7.98 13.01
C ARG A 632 -9.21 6.46 13.12
N LEU A 633 -9.06 5.77 11.99
CA LEU A 633 -8.96 4.31 11.86
C LEU A 633 -7.50 3.86 11.65
N SER A 634 -6.50 4.75 11.71
CA SER A 634 -5.09 4.34 11.70
C SER A 634 -4.59 4.00 13.11
N GLY A 635 -5.17 4.59 14.17
CA GLY A 635 -4.82 4.33 15.57
C GLY A 635 -5.91 3.60 16.37
N GLY A 636 -5.50 2.73 17.29
CA GLY A 636 -6.40 1.99 18.21
C GLY A 636 -6.67 0.54 17.81
N THR A 637 -7.58 -0.11 18.55
CA THR A 637 -7.90 -1.55 18.38
C THR A 637 -8.61 -1.83 17.06
N PHE A 638 -9.57 -0.99 16.65
CA PHE A 638 -10.33 -1.15 15.39
C PHE A 638 -9.68 -0.40 14.23
N ASN A 639 -8.38 -0.60 14.03
CA ASN A 639 -7.67 0.02 12.93
C ASN A 639 -7.98 -0.65 11.58
N GLY A 640 -7.56 0.00 10.50
CA GLY A 640 -7.75 -0.48 9.14
C GLY A 640 -7.15 -1.86 8.84
N GLY A 641 -6.02 -2.16 9.48
CA GLY A 641 -5.37 -3.47 9.40
C GLY A 641 -6.24 -4.58 10.00
N LEU A 642 -6.89 -4.33 11.14
CA LEU A 642 -7.85 -5.25 11.74
C LEU A 642 -9.06 -5.43 10.83
N LEU A 643 -9.68 -4.35 10.34
CA LEU A 643 -10.88 -4.44 9.48
C LEU A 643 -10.64 -5.26 8.20
N SER A 644 -9.51 -5.07 7.53
CA SER A 644 -9.13 -5.89 6.37
C SER A 644 -8.88 -7.35 6.77
N THR A 645 -8.20 -7.58 7.89
CA THR A 645 -7.93 -8.94 8.40
C THR A 645 -9.23 -9.67 8.75
N GLU A 646 -10.18 -8.97 9.38
CA GLU A 646 -11.50 -9.51 9.74
C GLU A 646 -12.33 -9.83 8.51
N ALA A 647 -12.45 -8.91 7.55
CA ALA A 647 -13.19 -9.15 6.32
C ALA A 647 -12.67 -10.38 5.57
N GLY A 648 -11.34 -10.51 5.44
CA GLY A 648 -10.73 -11.67 4.77
C GLY A 648 -10.79 -12.96 5.58
N THR A 649 -10.85 -12.90 6.92
CA THR A 649 -10.97 -14.09 7.76
C THR A 649 -12.40 -14.59 7.80
N LEU A 650 -13.38 -13.69 7.89
CA LEU A 650 -14.80 -14.01 7.77
C LEU A 650 -15.11 -14.66 6.42
N ALA A 651 -14.53 -14.16 5.33
CA ALA A 651 -14.68 -14.75 4.01
C ALA A 651 -14.23 -16.22 3.96
N ARG A 652 -13.09 -16.53 4.58
CA ARG A 652 -12.56 -17.91 4.67
C ARG A 652 -13.46 -18.82 5.50
N VAL A 653 -13.89 -18.36 6.67
CA VAL A 653 -14.83 -19.10 7.52
C VAL A 653 -16.11 -19.48 6.76
N ILE A 654 -16.68 -18.54 6.01
CA ILE A 654 -17.90 -18.79 5.25
C ILE A 654 -17.60 -19.72 4.06
N ALA A 655 -16.48 -19.57 3.36
CA ALA A 655 -16.09 -20.45 2.27
C ALA A 655 -15.88 -21.90 2.74
N ASP A 656 -15.13 -22.11 3.81
CA ASP A 656 -14.90 -23.42 4.43
C ASP A 656 -16.20 -24.08 4.91
N GLY A 657 -17.09 -23.27 5.51
CA GLY A 657 -18.44 -23.69 5.87
C GLY A 657 -19.26 -24.11 4.65
N THR A 658 -19.18 -23.36 3.54
CA THR A 658 -19.83 -23.72 2.27
C THR A 658 -19.32 -25.06 1.74
N ILE A 659 -18.01 -25.33 1.80
CA ILE A 659 -17.43 -26.62 1.35
C ILE A 659 -18.02 -27.78 2.16
N THR A 660 -18.01 -27.68 3.49
CA THR A 660 -18.55 -28.73 4.37
C THR A 660 -20.06 -28.92 4.16
N ILE A 661 -20.83 -27.84 4.06
CA ILE A 661 -22.28 -27.92 3.81
C ILE A 661 -22.56 -28.56 2.44
N SER A 662 -21.78 -28.18 1.42
CA SER A 662 -21.92 -28.71 0.06
C SER A 662 -21.61 -30.21 0.01
N GLY A 663 -20.71 -30.69 0.87
CA GLY A 663 -20.38 -32.11 1.02
C GLY A 663 -21.50 -32.98 1.59
N TYR A 664 -22.60 -32.42 2.10
CA TYR A 664 -23.81 -33.19 2.45
C TYR A 664 -24.73 -33.43 1.24
N PHE A 665 -24.53 -32.71 0.13
CA PHE A 665 -25.22 -32.94 -1.13
C PHE A 665 -24.48 -34.01 -1.96
N SER A 666 -25.10 -34.45 -3.06
CA SER A 666 -24.48 -35.44 -3.98
C SER A 666 -23.09 -35.00 -4.44
N GLU A 667 -22.10 -35.88 -4.34
CA GLU A 667 -20.69 -35.64 -4.74
C GLU A 667 -20.59 -35.14 -6.18
N SER A 668 -21.49 -35.59 -7.07
CA SER A 668 -21.57 -35.17 -8.47
C SER A 668 -21.86 -33.67 -8.69
N ASN A 669 -22.49 -33.02 -7.70
CA ASN A 669 -22.92 -31.63 -7.76
C ASN A 669 -22.07 -30.72 -6.86
N LEU A 670 -21.06 -31.28 -6.19
CA LEU A 670 -20.29 -30.57 -5.17
C LEU A 670 -19.67 -29.28 -5.70
N LEU A 671 -18.93 -29.41 -6.81
CA LEU A 671 -18.26 -28.30 -7.50
C LEU A 671 -19.23 -27.15 -7.85
N ASN A 672 -20.37 -27.47 -8.44
CA ASN A 672 -21.33 -26.45 -8.84
C ASN A 672 -22.01 -25.79 -7.62
N THR A 673 -22.19 -26.54 -6.54
CA THR A 673 -22.83 -26.07 -5.31
C THR A 673 -21.91 -25.13 -4.53
N THR A 674 -20.60 -25.39 -4.51
CA THR A 674 -19.59 -24.52 -3.87
C THR A 674 -19.33 -23.24 -4.68
N LEU A 675 -19.31 -23.34 -6.01
CA LEU A 675 -19.07 -22.21 -6.92
C LEU A 675 -20.24 -21.22 -7.02
N LEU A 676 -21.48 -21.68 -6.84
CA LEU A 676 -22.67 -20.83 -7.01
C LEU A 676 -22.68 -19.62 -6.04
N PRO A 677 -22.46 -19.78 -4.72
CA PRO A 677 -22.29 -18.63 -3.83
C PRO A 677 -21.11 -17.72 -4.22
N ALA A 678 -19.98 -18.29 -4.66
CA ALA A 678 -18.81 -17.51 -5.09
C ALA A 678 -19.16 -16.58 -6.26
N LEU A 679 -19.89 -17.10 -7.25
CA LEU A 679 -20.34 -16.35 -8.42
C LEU A 679 -21.30 -15.22 -8.03
N LEU A 680 -22.28 -15.50 -7.17
CA LEU A 680 -23.25 -14.48 -6.71
C LEU A 680 -22.57 -13.34 -5.94
N ILE A 681 -21.61 -13.67 -5.07
CA ILE A 681 -20.82 -12.67 -4.34
C ILE A 681 -19.95 -11.86 -5.32
N SER A 682 -19.34 -12.51 -6.32
CA SER A 682 -18.53 -11.85 -7.35
C SER A 682 -19.34 -10.85 -8.18
N VAL A 683 -20.50 -11.25 -8.70
CA VAL A 683 -21.40 -10.38 -9.46
C VAL A 683 -21.88 -9.20 -8.61
N SER A 684 -22.25 -9.47 -7.34
CA SER A 684 -22.67 -8.42 -6.41
C SER A 684 -21.55 -7.42 -6.12
N SER A 685 -20.30 -7.88 -6.01
CA SER A 685 -19.11 -7.04 -5.82
C SER A 685 -18.90 -6.11 -7.00
N ILE A 686 -18.95 -6.64 -8.23
CA ILE A 686 -18.81 -5.84 -9.46
C ILE A 686 -19.89 -4.75 -9.52
N ILE A 687 -21.14 -5.09 -9.20
CA ILE A 687 -22.24 -4.12 -9.17
C ILE A 687 -21.95 -3.01 -8.15
N ALA A 688 -21.53 -3.36 -6.93
CA ALA A 688 -21.19 -2.39 -5.88
C ALA A 688 -19.99 -1.50 -6.26
N THR A 689 -18.98 -2.06 -6.90
CA THR A 689 -17.83 -1.33 -7.44
C THR A 689 -18.27 -0.33 -8.51
N CYS A 690 -19.14 -0.73 -9.44
CA CYS A 690 -19.68 0.16 -10.47
C CYS A 690 -20.43 1.37 -9.87
N TYR A 691 -21.23 1.16 -8.82
CA TYR A 691 -21.94 2.26 -8.14
C TYR A 691 -21.00 3.22 -7.39
N SER A 692 -19.89 2.72 -6.85
CA SER A 692 -18.92 3.52 -6.08
C SER A 692 -17.71 3.98 -6.90
N TYR A 693 -17.66 3.66 -8.20
CA TYR A 693 -16.48 3.82 -9.07
C TYR A 693 -15.90 5.24 -9.07
N ASN A 694 -16.77 6.26 -9.08
CA ASN A 694 -16.37 7.66 -9.07
C ASN A 694 -15.96 8.17 -7.68
N SER A 695 -16.33 7.46 -6.61
CA SER A 695 -16.03 7.79 -5.21
C SER A 695 -14.80 7.07 -4.65
N LEU A 696 -14.10 6.28 -5.47
CA LEU A 696 -12.86 5.57 -5.11
C LEU A 696 -11.63 6.50 -5.02
N TYR A 697 -11.80 7.83 -5.19
CA TYR A 697 -10.75 8.85 -5.04
C TYR A 697 -11.23 10.11 -4.30
#